data_AF-A0A8T4XJI9-F1
#
_entry.id   AF-A0A8T4XJI9-F1
#
_cell.length_a   1.000
_cell.length_b   1.000
_cell.length_c   1.000
_cell.angle_alpha   90.00
_cell.angle_beta   90.00
_cell.angle_gamma   90.00
#
_symmetry.space_group_name_H-M   'P 1'
#
loop_
_entity.id
_entity.type
_entity.pdbx_description
1 polymer ?
#
loop_
_entity_poly.entity_id
_entity_poly.type
_entity_poly.pdbx_seq_one_letter_code
_entity_poly.pdbx_strand_id
1 'polypeptide(L)'
;MKAIIRHLRRIKSDRRGVSNVLVVMLSLILITVIVANVVLWSYQMSQFDWQKTQENVKISNVEPLSLRLENNSLIGSFTEEKAAGVEWSFHPDVSDPINGVIVSGTVDDLRNDDGSYMKIRSSLVGVTYYFIASETAFTVSSTQYSDYLSLTFQAENQAEYLVLGYIELTCSSTSRQAHAQFVQDSTVLARYMDRPRVANSEVMPQMFAYLYEGTGSSVTFKWQIAVSSSGASVTALRGGIYAIRLDNLPNAEYVGVYESGEQVNVDNVWGNLQGDTYEITVNPSTAGYYLIWASAKVESDSTLSSVSVRLNIDDGVEYIPYLVGGESTWSYARIEDTSTNEEHCFAIIAVRYFTAGAHSIKFQIADTDTTPSADWQYISLLAIRLTDVFEFQASSTVTQAQTTQTTLQTYTSLTIPPERAGNYLVLGGITTRGSSTSYSYETTLTIDNVIYGQQQIRPQDVNDYVPKVFIQNITLDDNPHVIATKYRSLSSAMTVYVKNSDVLAIRLPPPRHVAEVEFTGNSNFEEWASLNWTVNGKCTTDGVNATFQLYQINEYPNSGDGYNFTMMGTYDTTISQTITVNATSFKDPVTSVWKLKITAVKPTSTPFELWLDLIELKAQLESKTYSLSIGGDFTLNLTRYPIENISFVKINIRFKTNDTKEQWILEAYNWINNQYDKIETISPTLYFKDHTISLENSWQCYINPNNGTIKLVFHDENPDGAPTTVSINSFTVKVGLKYGAIFMLKNEGATTAHIVALWIITEKSHMRHSVDFFINSGETVDYSREDLLLPSDGFIIKVVTELGNVAVFSCG
;
A
#
# COMPACT_ATOMS: atom_id res chain seq x y z
N MET A 1 144.04 -65.44 -18.54
CA MET A 1 142.72 -65.43 -19.23
C MET A 1 142.07 -66.82 -19.39
N LYS A 2 142.81 -67.93 -19.63
CA LYS A 2 142.21 -69.29 -19.68
C LYS A 2 141.77 -69.88 -18.31
N ALA A 3 142.20 -69.33 -17.17
CA ALA A 3 141.84 -69.85 -15.84
C ALA A 3 140.48 -69.36 -15.30
N ILE A 4 140.06 -68.13 -15.63
CA ILE A 4 138.77 -67.56 -15.18
C ILE A 4 137.57 -68.32 -15.80
N ILE A 5 137.73 -68.81 -17.03
CA ILE A 5 136.71 -69.64 -17.70
C ILE A 5 136.51 -70.99 -16.98
N ARG A 6 137.51 -71.49 -16.24
CA ARG A 6 137.38 -72.74 -15.47
C ARG A 6 136.55 -72.56 -14.19
N HIS A 7 136.47 -71.36 -13.60
CA HIS A 7 135.62 -71.09 -12.43
C HIS A 7 134.15 -70.85 -12.79
N LEU A 8 133.87 -70.24 -13.95
CA LEU A 8 132.47 -70.01 -14.39
C LEU A 8 131.72 -71.31 -14.75
N ARG A 9 132.42 -72.41 -15.10
CA ARG A 9 131.76 -73.72 -15.27
C ARG A 9 131.35 -74.38 -13.95
N ARG A 10 131.91 -73.99 -12.80
CA ARG A 10 131.59 -74.62 -11.50
C ARG A 10 130.30 -74.11 -10.85
N ILE A 11 129.85 -72.89 -11.16
CA ILE A 11 128.59 -72.33 -10.62
C ILE A 11 127.35 -72.93 -11.30
N LYS A 12 127.51 -73.61 -12.45
CA LYS A 12 126.40 -74.34 -13.09
C LYS A 12 125.96 -75.59 -12.31
N SER A 13 126.69 -76.00 -11.26
CA SER A 13 126.45 -77.25 -10.52
C SER A 13 125.60 -77.13 -9.25
N ASP A 14 125.27 -75.93 -8.75
CA ASP A 14 124.76 -75.77 -7.37
C ASP A 14 123.34 -75.17 -7.25
N ARG A 15 122.42 -75.58 -8.14
CA ARG A 15 121.02 -75.11 -8.15
C ARG A 15 120.19 -75.51 -6.93
N ARG A 16 120.62 -76.47 -6.10
CA ARG A 16 119.84 -76.96 -4.95
C ARG A 16 120.01 -76.10 -3.68
N GLY A 17 121.17 -75.48 -3.47
CA GLY A 17 121.42 -74.65 -2.28
C GLY A 17 120.64 -73.32 -2.27
N VAL A 18 120.49 -72.69 -3.42
CA VAL A 18 119.78 -71.40 -3.57
C VAL A 18 118.26 -71.56 -3.31
N SER A 19 117.69 -72.71 -3.64
CA SER A 19 116.25 -72.96 -3.47
C SER A 19 115.83 -73.05 -2.00
N ASN A 20 116.64 -73.66 -1.14
CA ASN A 20 116.28 -73.81 0.28
C ASN A 20 116.34 -72.48 1.04
N VAL A 21 117.29 -71.61 0.71
CA VAL A 21 117.40 -70.28 1.33
C VAL A 21 116.19 -69.41 0.96
N LEU A 22 115.74 -69.46 -0.29
CA LEU A 22 114.53 -68.76 -0.72
C LEU A 22 113.29 -69.26 0.01
N VAL A 23 113.13 -70.57 0.20
CA VAL A 23 111.98 -71.15 0.90
C VAL A 23 111.94 -70.69 2.36
N VAL A 24 113.06 -70.70 3.07
CA VAL A 24 113.11 -70.24 4.48
C VAL A 24 112.81 -68.74 4.59
N MET A 25 113.38 -67.91 3.70
CA MET A 25 113.11 -66.47 3.68
C MET A 25 111.62 -66.16 3.41
N LEU A 26 111.01 -66.86 2.45
CA LEU A 26 109.57 -66.71 2.16
C LEU A 26 108.68 -67.20 3.30
N SER A 27 109.09 -68.27 3.99
CA SER A 27 108.32 -68.84 5.11
C SER A 27 108.32 -67.91 6.32
N LEU A 28 109.45 -67.25 6.62
CA LEU A 28 109.56 -66.30 7.72
C LEU A 28 108.69 -65.06 7.49
N ILE A 29 108.66 -64.55 6.25
CA ILE A 29 107.80 -63.42 5.87
C ILE A 29 106.32 -63.79 6.08
N LEU A 30 105.91 -64.99 5.67
CA LEU A 30 104.52 -65.45 5.80
C LEU A 30 104.08 -65.52 7.27
N ILE A 31 104.92 -66.08 8.16
CA ILE A 31 104.60 -66.18 9.60
C ILE A 31 104.47 -64.79 10.23
N THR A 32 105.35 -63.86 9.86
CA THR A 32 105.33 -62.48 10.39
C THR A 32 104.03 -61.77 10.03
N VAL A 33 103.52 -61.96 8.81
CA VAL A 33 102.24 -61.38 8.35
C VAL A 33 101.05 -61.97 9.12
N ILE A 34 101.04 -63.28 9.38
CA ILE A 34 99.93 -63.94 10.11
C ILE A 34 99.84 -63.42 11.55
N VAL A 35 100.98 -63.32 12.25
CA VAL A 35 101.01 -62.84 13.65
C VAL A 35 100.56 -61.39 13.74
N ALA A 36 100.98 -60.52 12.80
CA ALA A 36 100.54 -59.13 12.75
C ALA A 36 99.01 -59.01 12.61
N ASN A 37 98.38 -59.85 11.79
CA ASN A 37 96.92 -59.85 11.60
C ASN A 37 96.15 -60.27 12.86
N VAL A 38 96.65 -61.26 13.61
CA VAL A 38 95.98 -61.72 14.85
C VAL A 38 96.02 -60.63 15.93
N VAL A 39 97.16 -59.94 16.08
CA VAL A 39 97.30 -58.84 17.06
C VAL A 39 96.42 -57.65 16.68
N LEU A 40 96.36 -57.30 15.39
CA LEU A 40 95.51 -56.21 14.91
C LEU A 40 94.03 -56.48 15.18
N TRP A 41 93.58 -57.71 14.97
CA TRP A 41 92.18 -58.10 15.20
C TRP A 41 91.79 -58.08 16.68
N SER A 42 92.67 -58.54 17.58
CA SER A 42 92.42 -58.47 19.02
C SER A 42 92.32 -57.03 19.52
N TYR A 43 93.13 -56.13 18.99
CA TYR A 43 93.05 -54.70 19.31
C TYR A 43 91.72 -54.09 18.85
N GLN A 44 91.26 -54.43 17.65
CA GLN A 44 89.98 -53.93 17.11
C GLN A 44 88.76 -54.41 17.91
N MET A 45 88.72 -55.66 18.37
CA MET A 45 87.59 -56.15 19.18
C MET A 45 87.52 -55.53 20.57
N SER A 46 88.66 -55.29 21.21
CA SER A 46 88.68 -54.61 22.52
C SER A 46 88.23 -53.14 22.42
N GLN A 47 88.53 -52.47 21.31
CA GLN A 47 88.00 -51.12 21.04
C GLN A 47 86.48 -51.12 20.83
N PHE A 48 85.95 -52.16 20.16
CA PHE A 48 84.52 -52.28 19.92
C PHE A 48 83.71 -52.54 21.20
N ASP A 49 84.21 -53.40 22.10
CA ASP A 49 83.54 -53.66 23.39
C ASP A 49 83.57 -52.44 24.31
N TRP A 50 84.66 -51.65 24.27
CA TRP A 50 84.75 -50.37 24.97
C TRP A 50 83.72 -49.35 24.47
N GLN A 51 83.49 -49.28 23.16
CA GLN A 51 82.50 -48.38 22.57
C GLN A 51 81.06 -48.76 22.93
N LYS A 52 80.76 -50.05 23.14
CA LYS A 52 79.41 -50.54 23.48
C LYS A 52 79.03 -50.40 24.96
N THR A 53 79.99 -50.21 25.85
CA THR A 53 79.76 -50.11 27.31
C THR A 53 79.64 -48.67 27.81
N GLN A 54 79.66 -47.68 26.91
CA GLN A 54 79.61 -46.26 27.27
C GLN A 54 78.17 -45.72 27.21
N GLU A 55 77.67 -45.14 28.30
CA GLU A 55 76.42 -44.36 28.25
C GLU A 55 76.72 -43.01 27.57
N ASN A 56 76.00 -42.71 26.49
CA ASN A 56 76.23 -41.51 25.69
C ASN A 56 74.98 -40.61 25.73
N VAL A 57 74.92 -39.74 26.74
CA VAL A 57 73.82 -38.78 26.91
C VAL A 57 74.24 -37.43 26.34
N LYS A 58 73.32 -36.75 25.67
CA LYS A 58 73.47 -35.41 25.11
C LYS A 58 72.36 -34.51 25.64
N ILE A 59 72.71 -33.26 25.93
CA ILE A 59 71.75 -32.19 26.17
C ILE A 59 71.53 -31.49 24.83
N SER A 60 70.34 -31.60 24.25
CA SER A 60 70.04 -31.02 22.93
C SER A 60 69.74 -29.53 23.01
N ASN A 61 69.08 -29.09 24.08
CA ASN A 61 68.77 -27.70 24.32
C ASN A 61 68.41 -27.45 25.79
N VAL A 62 68.52 -26.20 26.23
CA VAL A 62 68.11 -25.74 27.57
C VAL A 62 67.36 -24.43 27.40
N GLU A 63 66.10 -24.39 27.86
CA GLU A 63 65.25 -23.20 27.74
C GLU A 63 64.59 -22.84 29.08
N PRO A 64 64.27 -21.56 29.31
CA PRO A 64 63.43 -21.15 30.44
C PRO A 64 62.04 -21.82 30.37
N LEU A 65 61.51 -22.21 31.53
CA LEU A 65 60.17 -22.78 31.62
C LEU A 65 59.12 -21.76 31.18
N SER A 66 58.22 -22.17 30.28
CA SER A 66 57.09 -21.35 29.85
C SER A 66 55.76 -22.09 30.04
N LEU A 67 54.74 -21.36 30.44
CA LEU A 67 53.39 -21.87 30.67
C LEU A 67 52.51 -21.50 29.49
N ARG A 68 51.85 -22.49 28.90
CA ARG A 68 50.79 -22.25 27.93
C ARG A 68 49.47 -22.06 28.69
N LEU A 69 48.86 -20.90 28.55
CA LEU A 69 47.52 -20.63 29.04
C LEU A 69 46.51 -21.03 27.96
N GLU A 70 45.58 -21.89 28.33
CA GLU A 70 44.44 -22.25 27.49
C GLU A 70 43.27 -21.31 27.79
N ASN A 71 42.50 -21.01 26.75
CA ASN A 71 41.44 -20.00 26.81
C ASN A 71 40.27 -20.53 27.64
N ASN A 72 39.82 -19.77 28.64
CA ASN A 72 38.70 -20.16 29.50
C ASN A 72 37.33 -19.73 28.94
N SER A 73 37.27 -18.78 28.01
CA SER A 73 36.03 -18.33 27.39
C SER A 73 36.33 -17.57 26.09
N LEU A 74 35.93 -18.14 24.95
CA LEU A 74 36.07 -17.52 23.63
C LEU A 74 34.67 -17.05 23.21
N ILE A 75 34.46 -15.73 23.10
CA ILE A 75 33.17 -15.13 22.77
C ILE A 75 33.32 -14.34 21.48
N GLY A 76 32.61 -14.76 20.44
CA GLY A 76 32.49 -14.00 19.19
C GLY A 76 31.23 -13.15 19.18
N SER A 77 31.33 -11.91 18.70
CA SER A 77 30.20 -11.03 18.41
C SER A 77 30.23 -10.61 16.94
N PHE A 78 29.07 -10.68 16.30
CA PHE A 78 28.84 -10.27 14.91
C PHE A 78 27.75 -9.19 14.89
N THR A 79 28.02 -8.09 14.19
CA THR A 79 27.09 -6.97 14.03
C THR A 79 26.86 -6.68 12.55
N GLU A 80 25.59 -6.57 12.16
CA GLU A 80 25.13 -6.14 10.84
C GLU A 80 24.55 -4.74 10.97
N GLU A 81 25.11 -3.78 10.23
CA GLU A 81 24.64 -2.38 10.21
C GLU A 81 24.14 -2.04 8.80
N LYS A 82 22.97 -1.38 8.72
CA LYS A 82 22.34 -0.98 7.45
C LYS A 82 22.70 0.47 7.12
N ALA A 83 23.16 0.73 5.90
CA ALA A 83 23.51 2.07 5.41
C ALA A 83 22.91 2.36 4.02
N ALA A 84 22.77 3.64 3.66
CA ALA A 84 22.24 4.07 2.35
C ALA A 84 23.26 3.85 1.21
N GLY A 85 22.81 3.25 0.11
CA GLY A 85 23.62 2.85 -1.05
C GLY A 85 23.35 3.64 -2.35
N VAL A 86 23.61 2.99 -3.50
CA VAL A 86 23.51 3.55 -4.86
C VAL A 86 22.08 4.02 -5.20
N GLU A 87 21.97 5.13 -5.93
CA GLU A 87 20.70 5.70 -6.41
C GLU A 87 20.33 5.17 -7.80
N TRP A 88 19.05 4.87 -8.01
CA TRP A 88 18.48 4.37 -9.27
C TRP A 88 17.25 5.18 -9.66
N SER A 89 17.18 5.60 -10.94
CA SER A 89 16.01 6.29 -11.52
C SER A 89 15.15 5.33 -12.33
N PHE A 90 13.83 5.41 -12.16
CA PHE A 90 12.81 4.64 -12.89
C PHE A 90 11.79 5.58 -13.53
N HIS A 91 11.30 5.21 -14.71
CA HIS A 91 10.30 5.94 -15.49
C HIS A 91 9.13 5.00 -15.88
N PRO A 92 7.94 5.55 -16.21
CA PRO A 92 6.82 4.74 -16.68
C PRO A 92 7.17 3.94 -17.94
N ASP A 93 6.64 2.71 -18.02
CA ASP A 93 6.68 1.86 -19.21
C ASP A 93 5.33 1.82 -19.93
N VAL A 94 4.23 1.93 -19.18
CA VAL A 94 2.86 1.86 -19.69
C VAL A 94 1.99 2.89 -18.98
N SER A 95 1.02 3.42 -19.71
CA SER A 95 -0.04 4.27 -19.18
C SER A 95 -1.40 3.72 -19.57
N ASP A 96 -2.31 3.62 -18.60
CA ASP A 96 -3.69 3.23 -18.83
C ASP A 96 -4.62 4.41 -18.50
N PRO A 97 -5.35 4.97 -19.48
CA PRO A 97 -6.36 5.97 -19.20
C PRO A 97 -7.52 5.35 -18.44
N ILE A 98 -8.00 6.04 -17.40
CA ILE A 98 -9.18 5.63 -16.63
C ILE A 98 -10.38 6.45 -17.09
N ASN A 99 -11.58 5.86 -17.04
CA ASN A 99 -12.84 6.52 -17.45
C ASN A 99 -12.91 6.92 -18.94
N GLY A 100 -12.30 6.13 -19.84
CA GLY A 100 -12.40 6.32 -21.29
C GLY A 100 -11.75 7.61 -21.81
N VAL A 101 -10.84 8.18 -21.02
CA VAL A 101 -10.10 9.41 -21.32
C VAL A 101 -9.16 9.21 -22.52
N ILE A 102 -9.10 10.23 -23.41
CA ILE A 102 -8.21 10.22 -24.57
C ILE A 102 -6.81 10.66 -24.14
N VAL A 103 -5.81 9.87 -24.52
CA VAL A 103 -4.39 10.14 -24.28
C VAL A 103 -3.69 10.37 -25.62
N SER A 104 -2.79 11.35 -25.66
CA SER A 104 -1.89 11.59 -26.79
C SER A 104 -0.45 11.81 -26.29
N GLY A 105 0.54 11.46 -27.12
CA GLY A 105 1.93 11.35 -26.69
C GLY A 105 2.28 9.90 -26.30
N THR A 106 3.47 9.70 -25.74
CA THR A 106 3.93 8.39 -25.25
C THR A 106 4.58 8.54 -23.88
N VAL A 107 4.85 7.41 -23.20
CA VAL A 107 5.61 7.41 -21.96
C VAL A 107 7.04 7.94 -22.11
N ASP A 108 7.57 8.04 -23.34
CA ASP A 108 8.88 8.64 -23.58
C ASP A 108 8.87 10.16 -23.34
N ASP A 109 7.73 10.81 -23.53
CA ASP A 109 7.55 12.24 -23.21
C ASP A 109 7.66 12.50 -21.69
N LEU A 110 7.62 11.46 -20.84
CA LEU A 110 7.68 11.57 -19.38
C LEU A 110 9.08 11.41 -18.79
N ARG A 111 10.11 11.21 -19.64
CA ARG A 111 11.47 10.90 -19.17
C ARG A 111 12.25 12.14 -18.74
N ASN A 112 11.95 13.30 -19.33
CA ASN A 112 12.69 14.53 -19.08
C ASN A 112 11.73 15.72 -19.09
N ASP A 113 11.93 16.64 -18.14
CA ASP A 113 11.32 17.96 -18.14
C ASP A 113 11.92 18.82 -19.28
N ASP A 114 11.46 18.57 -20.51
CA ASP A 114 11.97 19.20 -21.74
C ASP A 114 10.89 19.98 -22.52
N GLY A 115 9.67 20.06 -21.98
CA GLY A 115 8.53 20.72 -22.59
C GLY A 115 7.81 19.91 -23.67
N SER A 116 8.18 18.64 -23.89
CA SER A 116 7.40 17.66 -24.64
C SER A 116 6.42 16.98 -23.69
N TYR A 117 5.12 17.11 -23.96
CA TYR A 117 4.09 16.63 -23.04
C TYR A 117 3.34 15.43 -23.56
N MET A 118 3.18 14.43 -22.68
CA MET A 118 2.06 13.52 -22.74
C MET A 118 0.79 14.24 -22.27
N LYS A 119 -0.29 14.13 -23.03
CA LYS A 119 -1.53 14.89 -22.81
C LYS A 119 -2.69 13.96 -22.54
N ILE A 120 -3.39 14.22 -21.45
CA ILE A 120 -4.54 13.45 -20.96
C ILE A 120 -5.76 14.37 -21.01
N ARG A 121 -6.70 14.09 -21.92
CA ARG A 121 -7.89 14.93 -22.12
C ARG A 121 -8.98 14.56 -21.13
N SER A 122 -9.37 15.51 -20.29
CA SER A 122 -10.44 15.29 -19.32
C SER A 122 -11.77 14.89 -19.95
N SER A 123 -12.48 13.95 -19.33
CA SER A 123 -13.85 13.56 -19.67
C SER A 123 -14.84 14.22 -18.71
N LEU A 124 -16.07 14.43 -19.17
CA LEU A 124 -17.12 14.99 -18.34
C LEU A 124 -17.60 13.93 -17.35
N VAL A 125 -17.62 14.26 -16.07
CA VAL A 125 -18.08 13.41 -14.97
C VAL A 125 -19.11 14.18 -14.14
N GLY A 126 -20.18 13.51 -13.74
CA GLY A 126 -21.28 14.10 -12.98
C GLY A 126 -22.53 14.33 -13.84
N VAL A 127 -23.57 14.87 -13.21
CA VAL A 127 -24.87 15.04 -13.87
C VAL A 127 -24.82 16.24 -14.79
N THR A 128 -25.12 16.03 -16.08
CA THR A 128 -25.35 17.13 -17.02
C THR A 128 -26.82 17.53 -16.93
N TYR A 129 -27.08 18.77 -16.55
CA TYR A 129 -28.43 19.28 -16.41
C TYR A 129 -28.55 20.74 -16.81
N TYR A 130 -29.74 21.11 -17.23
CA TYR A 130 -30.15 22.47 -17.57
C TYR A 130 -31.41 22.79 -16.80
N PHE A 131 -31.51 23.98 -16.25
CA PHE A 131 -32.74 24.39 -15.57
C PHE A 131 -32.96 25.90 -15.68
N ILE A 132 -34.23 26.28 -15.55
CA ILE A 132 -34.65 27.66 -15.32
C ILE A 132 -35.83 27.63 -14.35
N ALA A 133 -35.88 28.59 -13.43
CA ALA A 133 -36.98 28.74 -12.49
C ALA A 133 -37.33 30.22 -12.28
N SER A 134 -38.57 30.49 -11.90
CA SER A 134 -39.06 31.82 -11.55
C SER A 134 -39.99 31.77 -10.35
N GLU A 135 -39.65 32.57 -9.34
CA GLU A 135 -40.49 32.90 -8.18
C GLU A 135 -41.31 34.18 -8.40
N THR A 136 -41.15 34.85 -9.56
CA THR A 136 -41.81 36.12 -9.84
C THR A 136 -43.17 35.88 -10.47
N ALA A 137 -44.21 36.51 -9.91
CA ALA A 137 -45.56 36.44 -10.45
C ALA A 137 -45.64 37.02 -11.86
N PHE A 138 -46.27 36.30 -12.78
CA PHE A 138 -46.47 36.72 -14.17
C PHE A 138 -47.95 36.62 -14.54
N THR A 139 -48.60 37.76 -14.80
CA THR A 139 -50.05 37.85 -15.03
C THR A 139 -50.38 38.16 -16.48
N VAL A 140 -51.35 37.42 -17.04
CA VAL A 140 -51.88 37.65 -18.39
C VAL A 140 -53.41 37.79 -18.37
N SER A 141 -53.95 38.64 -19.24
CA SER A 141 -55.40 38.78 -19.50
C SER A 141 -55.76 38.49 -20.96
N SER A 142 -54.85 37.85 -21.68
CA SER A 142 -55.00 37.52 -23.10
C SER A 142 -55.55 36.10 -23.28
N THR A 143 -56.38 35.91 -24.31
CA THR A 143 -56.80 34.57 -24.75
C THR A 143 -55.76 33.89 -25.64
N GLN A 144 -54.69 34.60 -26.00
CA GLN A 144 -53.53 34.07 -26.71
C GLN A 144 -52.44 33.69 -25.71
N TYR A 145 -51.80 32.54 -25.93
CA TYR A 145 -50.70 32.05 -25.11
C TYR A 145 -49.52 33.02 -25.11
N SER A 146 -49.01 33.30 -23.91
CA SER A 146 -47.82 34.12 -23.67
C SER A 146 -46.75 33.31 -22.96
N ASP A 147 -45.49 33.47 -23.37
CA ASP A 147 -44.33 32.82 -22.76
C ASP A 147 -44.14 33.29 -21.31
N TYR A 148 -44.15 32.37 -20.36
CA TYR A 148 -43.82 32.63 -18.96
C TYR A 148 -42.37 32.23 -18.65
N LEU A 149 -41.98 31.01 -19.01
CA LEU A 149 -40.64 30.47 -18.81
C LEU A 149 -40.16 29.78 -20.09
N SER A 150 -38.85 29.89 -20.37
CA SER A 150 -38.22 29.31 -21.55
C SER A 150 -36.83 28.79 -21.19
N LEU A 151 -36.61 27.48 -21.37
CA LEU A 151 -35.31 26.83 -21.23
C LEU A 151 -34.79 26.45 -22.61
N THR A 152 -33.63 26.98 -23.01
CA THR A 152 -32.97 26.63 -24.27
C THR A 152 -31.59 26.05 -23.99
N PHE A 153 -31.30 24.90 -24.58
CA PHE A 153 -29.98 24.26 -24.50
C PHE A 153 -29.63 23.52 -25.78
N GLN A 154 -28.33 23.22 -25.98
CA GLN A 154 -27.85 22.38 -27.08
C GLN A 154 -28.00 20.90 -26.67
N ALA A 155 -28.91 20.19 -27.32
CA ALA A 155 -29.10 18.77 -27.08
C ALA A 155 -28.13 17.95 -27.95
N GLU A 156 -27.42 17.01 -27.35
CA GLU A 156 -26.55 16.11 -28.11
C GLU A 156 -27.39 15.13 -28.94
N ASN A 157 -26.87 14.70 -30.08
CA ASN A 157 -27.59 13.80 -30.97
C ASN A 157 -27.75 12.42 -30.30
N GLN A 158 -28.99 11.93 -30.23
CA GLN A 158 -29.39 10.67 -29.58
C GLN A 158 -29.15 10.61 -28.07
N ALA A 159 -28.84 11.74 -27.41
CA ALA A 159 -28.75 11.80 -25.96
C ALA A 159 -30.14 11.85 -25.34
N GLU A 160 -30.33 11.17 -24.20
CA GLU A 160 -31.64 11.04 -23.55
C GLU A 160 -31.74 12.00 -22.36
N TYR A 161 -32.79 12.81 -22.32
CA TYR A 161 -33.00 13.81 -21.28
C TYR A 161 -34.33 13.57 -20.56
N LEU A 162 -34.30 13.47 -19.22
CA LEU A 162 -35.48 13.67 -18.39
C LEU A 162 -35.84 15.15 -18.37
N VAL A 163 -36.96 15.52 -18.98
CA VAL A 163 -37.52 16.86 -18.93
C VAL A 163 -38.65 16.90 -17.92
N LEU A 164 -38.59 17.85 -16.99
CA LEU A 164 -39.64 18.12 -16.00
C LEU A 164 -40.11 19.56 -16.13
N GLY A 165 -41.42 19.77 -16.12
CA GLY A 165 -42.06 21.08 -16.06
C GLY A 165 -42.92 21.21 -14.81
N TYR A 166 -42.85 22.37 -14.15
CA TYR A 166 -43.73 22.73 -13.03
C TYR A 166 -44.13 24.20 -13.14
N ILE A 167 -45.38 24.51 -12.80
CA ILE A 167 -45.91 25.88 -12.74
C ILE A 167 -47.11 25.92 -11.81
N GLU A 168 -47.29 27.01 -11.08
CA GLU A 168 -48.50 27.25 -10.30
C GLU A 168 -49.34 28.35 -10.92
N LEU A 169 -50.64 28.13 -11.01
CA LEU A 169 -51.58 29.09 -11.59
C LEU A 169 -52.61 29.56 -10.56
N THR A 170 -52.96 30.84 -10.63
CA THR A 170 -54.21 31.38 -10.04
C THR A 170 -55.02 32.07 -11.13
N CYS A 171 -56.34 32.12 -10.99
CA CYS A 171 -57.22 32.84 -11.93
C CYS A 171 -58.18 33.77 -11.20
N SER A 172 -58.43 34.94 -11.78
CA SER A 172 -59.19 36.02 -11.15
C SER A 172 -60.71 35.84 -11.19
N SER A 173 -61.20 34.75 -11.78
CA SER A 173 -62.62 34.53 -12.02
C SER A 173 -62.97 33.05 -11.87
N THR A 174 -64.04 32.76 -11.14
CA THR A 174 -64.59 31.41 -11.00
C THR A 174 -65.42 30.94 -12.20
N SER A 175 -65.62 31.81 -13.19
CA SER A 175 -66.35 31.49 -14.43
C SER A 175 -65.42 31.40 -15.65
N ARG A 176 -64.10 31.47 -15.46
CA ARG A 176 -63.08 31.47 -16.52
C ARG A 176 -61.94 30.53 -16.14
N GLN A 177 -61.29 29.94 -17.13
CA GLN A 177 -60.24 28.94 -16.93
C GLN A 177 -58.86 29.57 -17.07
N ALA A 178 -57.94 29.06 -16.26
CA ALA A 178 -56.51 29.22 -16.43
C ALA A 178 -56.00 28.21 -17.44
N HIS A 179 -55.46 28.68 -18.56
CA HIS A 179 -54.84 27.81 -19.55
C HIS A 179 -53.33 27.81 -19.32
N ALA A 180 -52.74 26.63 -19.33
CA ALA A 180 -51.30 26.45 -19.44
C ALA A 180 -50.98 25.39 -20.49
N GLN A 181 -49.89 25.60 -21.23
CA GLN A 181 -49.34 24.57 -22.09
C GLN A 181 -47.82 24.49 -21.96
N PHE A 182 -47.31 23.27 -22.05
CA PHE A 182 -45.90 22.97 -22.10
C PHE A 182 -45.52 22.68 -23.56
N VAL A 183 -44.53 23.40 -24.08
CA VAL A 183 -44.20 23.40 -25.51
C VAL A 183 -42.73 23.07 -25.70
N GLN A 184 -42.44 22.15 -26.61
CA GLN A 184 -41.11 21.92 -27.17
C GLN A 184 -41.03 22.57 -28.55
N ASP A 185 -40.27 23.65 -28.65
CA ASP A 185 -40.16 24.53 -29.82
C ASP A 185 -41.53 25.05 -30.29
N SER A 186 -42.20 24.32 -31.17
CA SER A 186 -43.56 24.60 -31.65
C SER A 186 -44.57 23.48 -31.38
N THR A 187 -44.11 22.35 -30.85
CA THR A 187 -44.93 21.18 -30.54
C THR A 187 -45.46 21.29 -29.12
N VAL A 188 -46.79 21.22 -28.97
CA VAL A 188 -47.42 21.18 -27.64
C VAL A 188 -47.25 19.77 -27.08
N LEU A 189 -46.61 19.66 -25.92
CA LEU A 189 -46.40 18.40 -25.23
C LEU A 189 -47.43 18.14 -24.12
N ALA A 190 -48.01 19.20 -23.56
CA ALA A 190 -49.12 19.11 -22.62
C ALA A 190 -49.95 20.40 -22.62
N ARG A 191 -51.24 20.29 -22.33
CA ARG A 191 -52.16 21.42 -22.16
C ARG A 191 -53.13 21.13 -21.02
N TYR A 192 -53.43 22.16 -20.23
CA TYR A 192 -54.33 22.12 -19.09
C TYR A 192 -55.21 23.37 -19.06
N MET A 193 -56.46 23.22 -18.65
CA MET A 193 -57.50 24.26 -18.61
C MET A 193 -58.30 24.16 -17.31
N ASP A 194 -57.72 24.66 -16.22
CA ASP A 194 -58.27 24.51 -14.87
C ASP A 194 -59.12 25.73 -14.48
N ARG A 195 -60.22 25.54 -13.75
CA ARG A 195 -61.09 26.63 -13.29
C ARG A 195 -61.05 26.73 -11.76
N PRO A 196 -60.71 27.90 -11.20
CA PRO A 196 -60.72 28.05 -9.76
C PRO A 196 -62.16 28.12 -9.22
N ARG A 197 -62.42 27.47 -8.08
CA ARG A 197 -63.64 27.67 -7.28
C ARG A 197 -63.53 28.85 -6.33
N VAL A 198 -62.33 29.38 -6.12
CA VAL A 198 -62.09 30.63 -5.39
C VAL A 198 -61.16 31.53 -6.19
N ALA A 199 -61.73 32.59 -6.75
CA ALA A 199 -60.99 33.58 -7.53
C ALA A 199 -59.80 34.16 -6.73
N ASN A 200 -58.65 34.25 -7.38
CA ASN A 200 -57.37 34.78 -6.89
C ASN A 200 -56.72 34.00 -5.73
N SER A 201 -57.42 33.08 -5.08
CA SER A 201 -56.92 32.38 -3.90
C SER A 201 -56.53 30.93 -4.18
N GLU A 202 -57.28 30.23 -5.04
CA GLU A 202 -56.90 28.86 -5.41
C GLU A 202 -55.63 28.83 -6.25
N VAL A 203 -54.74 27.91 -5.90
CA VAL A 203 -53.45 27.67 -6.53
C VAL A 203 -53.52 26.29 -7.17
N MET A 204 -53.38 26.26 -8.48
CA MET A 204 -53.54 25.08 -9.33
C MET A 204 -52.20 24.72 -9.96
N PRO A 205 -51.39 23.85 -9.34
CA PRO A 205 -50.13 23.41 -9.91
C PRO A 205 -50.36 22.54 -11.14
N GLN A 206 -49.61 22.82 -12.20
CA GLN A 206 -49.53 22.01 -13.41
C GLN A 206 -48.11 21.45 -13.50
N MET A 207 -47.99 20.18 -13.88
CA MET A 207 -46.71 19.50 -13.98
C MET A 207 -46.66 18.54 -15.16
N PHE A 208 -45.47 18.32 -15.68
CA PHE A 208 -45.25 17.46 -16.82
C PHE A 208 -43.88 16.79 -16.71
N ALA A 209 -43.78 15.54 -17.17
CA ALA A 209 -42.51 14.88 -17.38
C ALA A 209 -42.46 14.28 -18.78
N TYR A 210 -41.26 14.16 -19.34
CA TYR A 210 -41.05 13.63 -20.69
C TYR A 210 -39.61 13.16 -20.84
N LEU A 211 -39.40 12.06 -21.57
CA LEU A 211 -38.08 11.65 -22.03
C LEU A 211 -37.87 12.21 -23.44
N TYR A 212 -36.89 13.09 -23.57
CA TYR A 212 -36.55 13.75 -24.83
C TYR A 212 -35.26 13.17 -25.40
N GLU A 213 -35.36 12.62 -26.62
CA GLU A 213 -34.19 12.23 -27.42
C GLU A 213 -33.64 13.44 -28.19
N GLY A 214 -32.39 13.78 -27.92
CA GLY A 214 -31.72 14.94 -28.49
C GLY A 214 -31.46 14.80 -30.00
N THR A 215 -31.61 15.90 -30.72
CA THR A 215 -31.49 15.95 -32.19
C THR A 215 -30.13 16.46 -32.68
N GLY A 216 -29.17 16.69 -31.77
CA GLY A 216 -27.88 17.31 -32.11
C GLY A 216 -27.95 18.81 -32.38
N SER A 217 -29.05 19.47 -31.99
CA SER A 217 -29.34 20.88 -32.22
C SER A 217 -29.88 21.56 -30.96
N SER A 218 -30.02 22.89 -31.01
CA SER A 218 -30.71 23.64 -29.97
C SER A 218 -32.16 23.21 -29.85
N VAL A 219 -32.64 22.98 -28.63
CA VAL A 219 -34.05 22.74 -28.31
C VAL A 219 -34.52 23.76 -27.29
N THR A 220 -35.80 24.16 -27.37
CA THR A 220 -36.42 25.07 -26.41
C THR A 220 -37.66 24.46 -25.78
N PHE A 221 -37.72 24.41 -24.45
CA PHE A 221 -38.92 24.05 -23.70
C PHE A 221 -39.53 25.28 -23.04
N LYS A 222 -40.86 25.42 -23.10
CA LYS A 222 -41.58 26.59 -22.56
C LYS A 222 -42.80 26.23 -21.76
N TRP A 223 -43.05 27.01 -20.72
CA TRP A 223 -44.38 27.19 -20.17
C TRP A 223 -45.02 28.43 -20.78
N GLN A 224 -46.21 28.27 -21.32
CA GLN A 224 -47.04 29.36 -21.80
C GLN A 224 -48.38 29.38 -21.06
N ILE A 225 -48.90 30.57 -20.79
CA ILE A 225 -50.19 30.75 -20.12
C ILE A 225 -51.14 31.65 -20.90
N ALA A 226 -52.44 31.42 -20.74
CA ALA A 226 -53.53 32.23 -21.28
C ALA A 226 -54.76 32.15 -20.38
N VAL A 227 -55.77 32.97 -20.65
CA VAL A 227 -57.08 32.89 -19.99
C VAL A 227 -58.17 32.55 -21.00
N SER A 228 -59.22 31.83 -20.59
CA SER A 228 -60.30 31.45 -21.51
C SER A 228 -61.12 32.64 -22.06
N SER A 229 -61.00 33.83 -21.46
CA SER A 229 -61.67 35.05 -21.91
C SER A 229 -60.94 36.30 -21.41
N SER A 230 -60.93 37.36 -22.21
CA SER A 230 -60.30 38.66 -21.87
C SER A 230 -60.94 39.40 -20.68
N GLY A 231 -62.04 38.88 -20.12
CA GLY A 231 -62.69 39.41 -18.92
C GLY A 231 -62.11 38.88 -17.59
N ALA A 232 -61.04 38.08 -17.64
CA ALA A 232 -60.34 37.56 -16.47
C ALA A 232 -58.81 37.62 -16.67
N SER A 233 -58.05 37.30 -15.63
CA SER A 233 -56.60 37.18 -15.69
C SER A 233 -56.13 35.90 -15.02
N VAL A 234 -55.00 35.39 -15.51
CA VAL A 234 -54.30 34.23 -14.96
C VAL A 234 -52.93 34.67 -14.51
N THR A 235 -52.49 34.24 -13.33
CA THR A 235 -51.15 34.53 -12.81
C THR A 235 -50.38 33.24 -12.61
N ALA A 236 -49.20 33.15 -13.22
CA ALA A 236 -48.23 32.11 -12.95
C ALA A 236 -47.26 32.50 -11.83
N LEU A 237 -46.84 31.53 -11.03
CA LEU A 237 -45.83 31.66 -9.97
C LEU A 237 -45.05 30.34 -9.85
N ARG A 238 -43.88 30.37 -9.18
CA ARG A 238 -43.11 29.18 -8.78
C ARG A 238 -42.94 28.18 -9.93
N GLY A 239 -42.53 28.69 -11.08
CA GLY A 239 -42.37 27.86 -12.28
C GLY A 239 -40.96 27.34 -12.42
N GLY A 240 -40.82 26.15 -13.00
CA GLY A 240 -39.54 25.53 -13.30
C GLY A 240 -39.60 24.68 -14.56
N ILE A 241 -38.50 24.67 -15.30
CA ILE A 241 -38.23 23.71 -16.38
C ILE A 241 -36.85 23.12 -16.13
N TYR A 242 -36.77 21.79 -16.16
CA TYR A 242 -35.57 21.03 -15.85
C TYR A 242 -35.32 20.02 -16.97
N ALA A 243 -34.06 19.85 -17.35
CA ALA A 243 -33.63 18.81 -18.28
C ALA A 243 -32.37 18.15 -17.70
N ILE A 244 -32.42 16.85 -17.41
CA ILE A 244 -31.31 16.06 -16.87
C ILE A 244 -30.93 15.01 -17.91
N ARG A 245 -29.68 15.00 -18.36
CA ARG A 245 -29.16 13.97 -19.25
C ARG A 245 -28.99 12.65 -18.49
N LEU A 246 -29.51 11.56 -19.06
CA LEU A 246 -29.53 10.23 -18.44
C LEU A 246 -28.51 9.28 -19.06
N ASP A 247 -28.30 9.34 -20.37
CA ASP A 247 -27.43 8.41 -21.14
C ASP A 247 -25.95 8.50 -20.78
N ASN A 248 -25.52 9.62 -20.20
CA ASN A 248 -24.13 9.83 -19.75
C ASN A 248 -23.89 9.44 -18.29
N LEU A 249 -24.91 8.96 -17.57
CA LEU A 249 -24.79 8.54 -16.18
C LEU A 249 -24.47 7.05 -16.10
N PRO A 250 -23.50 6.64 -15.27
CA PRO A 250 -23.17 5.24 -15.09
C PRO A 250 -24.37 4.48 -14.50
N ASN A 251 -24.58 3.25 -14.98
CA ASN A 251 -25.67 2.36 -14.54
C ASN A 251 -27.09 2.90 -14.74
N ALA A 252 -27.27 3.98 -15.51
CA ALA A 252 -28.59 4.52 -15.78
C ALA A 252 -29.46 3.48 -16.49
N GLU A 253 -30.59 3.16 -15.86
CA GLU A 253 -31.67 2.36 -16.43
C GLU A 253 -32.92 3.22 -16.37
N TYR A 254 -33.55 3.42 -17.52
CA TYR A 254 -34.77 4.20 -17.62
C TYR A 254 -35.65 3.62 -18.72
N VAL A 255 -36.96 3.72 -18.49
CA VAL A 255 -37.98 3.36 -19.45
C VAL A 255 -39.12 4.35 -19.31
N GLY A 256 -39.71 4.74 -20.42
CA GLY A 256 -40.86 5.62 -20.39
C GLY A 256 -41.71 5.47 -21.63
N VAL A 257 -42.95 5.93 -21.50
CA VAL A 257 -43.92 6.05 -22.57
C VAL A 257 -44.55 7.42 -22.50
N TYR A 258 -44.70 8.04 -23.67
CA TYR A 258 -45.42 9.29 -23.85
C TYR A 258 -46.48 9.10 -24.93
N GLU A 259 -47.72 9.50 -24.63
CA GLU A 259 -48.82 9.51 -25.61
C GLU A 259 -49.53 10.86 -25.58
N SER A 260 -49.64 11.51 -26.74
CA SER A 260 -50.29 12.81 -26.89
C SER A 260 -51.73 12.72 -27.41
N GLY A 261 -52.13 11.55 -27.90
CA GLY A 261 -53.50 11.26 -28.32
C GLY A 261 -54.50 11.39 -27.18
N GLU A 262 -55.72 11.79 -27.53
CA GLU A 262 -56.85 11.86 -26.61
C GLU A 262 -57.65 10.56 -26.70
N GLN A 263 -57.99 10.01 -25.53
CA GLN A 263 -58.91 8.89 -25.40
C GLN A 263 -60.20 9.39 -24.77
N VAL A 264 -61.31 9.13 -25.46
CA VAL A 264 -62.64 9.62 -25.08
C VAL A 264 -63.46 8.48 -24.47
N ASN A 265 -64.27 8.76 -23.43
CA ASN A 265 -65.16 7.82 -22.74
C ASN A 265 -64.41 6.59 -22.19
N VAL A 266 -63.45 6.81 -21.31
CA VAL A 266 -62.78 5.78 -20.51
C VAL A 266 -63.82 4.94 -19.77
N ASP A 267 -63.67 3.61 -19.79
CA ASP A 267 -64.62 2.70 -19.16
C ASP A 267 -64.57 2.77 -17.62
N ASN A 268 -65.59 2.21 -16.98
CA ASN A 268 -65.65 2.08 -15.52
C ASN A 268 -64.95 0.84 -14.95
N VAL A 269 -64.20 0.14 -15.79
CA VAL A 269 -63.42 -1.04 -15.43
C VAL A 269 -61.94 -0.78 -15.71
N TRP A 270 -61.14 -0.79 -14.65
CA TRP A 270 -59.68 -0.58 -14.71
C TRP A 270 -59.00 -1.46 -15.76
N GLY A 271 -58.45 -0.84 -16.82
CA GLY A 271 -57.63 -1.51 -17.83
C GLY A 271 -58.39 -2.47 -18.76
N ASN A 272 -59.70 -2.29 -18.92
CA ASN A 272 -60.55 -3.14 -19.76
C ASN A 272 -60.52 -2.74 -21.25
N LEU A 273 -60.38 -1.44 -21.57
CA LEU A 273 -60.23 -0.97 -22.95
C LEU A 273 -58.77 -0.66 -23.30
N GLN A 274 -58.47 -0.78 -24.59
CA GLN A 274 -57.19 -0.35 -25.15
C GLN A 274 -57.08 1.18 -25.01
N GLY A 275 -56.11 1.65 -24.22
CA GLY A 275 -55.91 3.08 -23.91
C GLY A 275 -56.11 3.42 -22.42
N ASP A 276 -56.84 2.59 -21.65
CA ASP A 276 -57.12 2.88 -20.23
C ASP A 276 -55.95 2.53 -19.29
N THR A 277 -54.91 1.92 -19.84
CA THR A 277 -53.72 1.53 -19.09
C THR A 277 -52.49 1.64 -19.97
N TYR A 278 -51.47 2.31 -19.44
CA TYR A 278 -50.13 2.33 -19.98
C TYR A 278 -49.23 1.49 -19.08
N GLU A 279 -48.42 0.64 -19.69
CA GLU A 279 -47.52 -0.26 -18.97
C GLU A 279 -46.10 -0.02 -19.43
N ILE A 280 -45.20 0.10 -18.46
CA ILE A 280 -43.77 -0.02 -18.65
C ILE A 280 -43.27 -1.21 -17.83
N THR A 281 -42.19 -1.84 -18.29
CA THR A 281 -41.52 -2.91 -17.55
C THR A 281 -40.08 -2.49 -17.31
N VAL A 282 -39.67 -2.50 -16.04
CA VAL A 282 -38.26 -2.41 -15.67
C VAL A 282 -37.73 -3.82 -15.40
N ASN A 283 -36.45 -4.07 -15.65
CA ASN A 283 -35.86 -5.39 -15.42
C ASN A 283 -34.48 -5.22 -14.80
N PRO A 284 -34.41 -4.80 -13.52
CA PRO A 284 -33.16 -4.47 -12.88
C PRO A 284 -32.26 -5.70 -12.82
N SER A 285 -31.02 -5.57 -13.30
CA SER A 285 -29.99 -6.62 -13.16
C SER A 285 -29.57 -6.82 -11.70
N THR A 286 -29.61 -5.74 -10.93
CA THR A 286 -29.45 -5.70 -9.47
C THR A 286 -30.59 -4.90 -8.86
N ALA A 287 -30.97 -5.28 -7.64
CA ALA A 287 -32.02 -4.59 -6.89
C ALA A 287 -31.63 -3.14 -6.57
N GLY A 288 -32.62 -2.24 -6.53
CA GLY A 288 -32.36 -0.81 -6.32
C GLY A 288 -33.62 0.05 -6.32
N TYR A 289 -33.47 1.32 -5.94
CA TYR A 289 -34.55 2.31 -5.95
C TYR A 289 -34.74 2.92 -7.34
N TYR A 290 -36.01 3.21 -7.65
CA TYR A 290 -36.47 3.88 -8.86
C TYR A 290 -37.36 5.07 -8.50
N LEU A 291 -37.22 6.16 -9.24
CA LEU A 291 -38.23 7.20 -9.35
C LEU A 291 -39.24 6.76 -10.40
N ILE A 292 -40.50 6.63 -10.01
CA ILE A 292 -41.64 6.41 -10.90
C ILE A 292 -42.39 7.73 -11.00
N TRP A 293 -42.75 8.11 -12.21
CA TRP A 293 -43.60 9.24 -12.50
C TRP A 293 -44.75 8.77 -13.38
N ALA A 294 -45.97 9.20 -13.06
CA ALA A 294 -47.10 9.11 -13.95
C ALA A 294 -47.86 10.43 -13.98
N SER A 295 -48.19 10.93 -15.16
CA SER A 295 -49.05 12.11 -15.32
C SER A 295 -49.93 12.05 -16.57
N ALA A 296 -51.03 12.79 -16.53
CA ALA A 296 -51.97 12.96 -17.64
C ALA A 296 -52.70 14.31 -17.55
N LYS A 297 -53.23 14.79 -18.68
CA LYS A 297 -54.46 15.58 -18.73
C LYS A 297 -55.62 14.63 -18.49
N VAL A 298 -56.51 14.96 -17.57
CA VAL A 298 -57.76 14.23 -17.34
C VAL A 298 -58.93 15.21 -17.31
N GLU A 299 -60.08 14.74 -17.75
CA GLU A 299 -61.34 15.48 -17.82
C GLU A 299 -62.45 14.48 -17.51
N SER A 300 -63.41 14.82 -16.65
CA SER A 300 -64.53 13.91 -16.37
C SER A 300 -65.69 14.12 -17.34
N ASP A 301 -65.66 15.20 -18.13
CA ASP A 301 -66.64 15.57 -19.16
C ASP A 301 -68.08 15.69 -18.62
N SER A 302 -68.19 15.79 -17.29
CA SER A 302 -69.41 15.74 -16.50
C SER A 302 -69.18 16.36 -15.14
N THR A 303 -70.09 17.22 -14.70
CA THR A 303 -70.07 17.78 -13.33
C THR A 303 -70.73 16.85 -12.30
N LEU A 304 -70.92 15.57 -12.66
CA LEU A 304 -71.55 14.52 -11.87
C LEU A 304 -70.76 13.20 -11.89
N SER A 305 -69.63 13.16 -12.62
CA SER A 305 -68.76 11.98 -12.76
C SER A 305 -67.33 12.36 -12.39
N SER A 306 -66.57 11.40 -11.87
CA SER A 306 -65.17 11.57 -11.48
C SER A 306 -64.24 10.78 -12.40
N VAL A 307 -63.16 11.41 -12.83
CA VAL A 307 -62.03 10.69 -13.44
C VAL A 307 -61.09 10.20 -12.34
N SER A 308 -60.76 8.91 -12.38
CA SER A 308 -59.91 8.24 -11.40
C SER A 308 -58.63 7.74 -12.03
N VAL A 309 -57.50 7.86 -11.31
CA VAL A 309 -56.21 7.29 -11.73
C VAL A 309 -55.49 6.58 -10.60
N ARG A 310 -54.62 5.63 -10.97
CA ARG A 310 -53.69 4.98 -10.03
C ARG A 310 -52.47 4.43 -10.74
N LEU A 311 -51.38 4.26 -10.01
CA LEU A 311 -50.33 3.32 -10.36
C LEU A 311 -50.68 1.93 -9.80
N ASN A 312 -50.39 0.91 -10.58
CA ASN A 312 -50.50 -0.49 -10.23
C ASN A 312 -49.16 -1.17 -10.54
N ILE A 313 -48.48 -1.65 -9.50
CA ILE A 313 -47.16 -2.27 -9.58
C ILE A 313 -47.33 -3.78 -9.40
N ASP A 314 -46.68 -4.55 -10.29
CA ASP A 314 -46.66 -6.02 -10.31
C ASP A 314 -48.05 -6.65 -10.21
N ASP A 315 -49.00 -6.13 -10.97
CA ASP A 315 -50.37 -6.65 -11.06
C ASP A 315 -51.09 -6.75 -9.71
N GLY A 316 -51.02 -5.67 -8.93
CA GLY A 316 -51.79 -5.46 -7.72
C GLY A 316 -51.02 -5.76 -6.43
N VAL A 317 -49.71 -6.01 -6.54
CA VAL A 317 -48.81 -6.08 -5.37
C VAL A 317 -48.81 -4.74 -4.63
N GLU A 318 -48.75 -3.63 -5.37
CA GLU A 318 -48.90 -2.29 -4.81
C GLU A 318 -49.77 -1.41 -5.71
N TYR A 319 -50.67 -0.64 -5.09
CA TYR A 319 -51.41 0.44 -5.75
C TYR A 319 -50.99 1.78 -5.17
N ILE A 320 -50.84 2.81 -6.00
CA ILE A 320 -50.53 4.16 -5.55
C ILE A 320 -51.57 5.13 -6.12
N PRO A 321 -52.32 5.86 -5.28
CA PRO A 321 -52.22 5.89 -3.81
C PRO A 321 -52.74 4.61 -3.12
N TYR A 322 -51.98 4.10 -2.15
CA TYR A 322 -52.27 2.94 -1.30
C TYR A 322 -53.13 3.30 -0.07
N LEU A 323 -54.03 2.39 0.35
CA LEU A 323 -54.74 2.49 1.63
C LEU A 323 -54.51 1.24 2.50
N VAL A 324 -53.94 1.42 3.69
CA VAL A 324 -53.80 0.36 4.71
C VAL A 324 -55.21 -0.06 5.17
N GLY A 325 -55.61 -1.31 4.92
CA GLY A 325 -56.95 -1.82 5.28
C GLY A 325 -57.65 -2.62 4.19
N GLY A 326 -57.09 -2.68 2.97
CA GLY A 326 -57.48 -3.67 1.95
C GLY A 326 -58.72 -3.33 1.13
N GLU A 327 -59.22 -2.09 1.17
CA GLU A 327 -60.27 -1.68 0.24
C GLU A 327 -59.68 -1.34 -1.14
N SER A 328 -59.86 -2.26 -2.10
CA SER A 328 -59.62 -2.00 -3.53
C SER A 328 -60.47 -0.84 -4.07
N THR A 329 -61.55 -0.51 -3.38
CA THR A 329 -62.52 0.54 -3.71
C THR A 329 -62.01 1.98 -3.50
N TRP A 330 -60.82 2.19 -2.92
CA TRP A 330 -60.24 3.54 -2.72
C TRP A 330 -58.73 3.65 -2.95
N SER A 331 -58.09 2.66 -3.58
CA SER A 331 -56.65 2.71 -3.91
C SER A 331 -56.39 3.43 -5.24
N TYR A 332 -57.00 4.60 -5.37
CA TYR A 332 -56.88 5.51 -6.50
C TYR A 332 -57.06 6.94 -6.00
N ALA A 333 -56.74 7.87 -6.88
CA ALA A 333 -57.00 9.28 -6.76
C ALA A 333 -58.05 9.67 -7.80
N ARG A 334 -58.86 10.69 -7.51
CA ARG A 334 -59.94 11.11 -8.39
C ARG A 334 -60.24 12.59 -8.28
N ILE A 335 -60.81 13.16 -9.34
CA ILE A 335 -61.29 14.53 -9.38
C ILE A 335 -62.58 14.60 -10.18
N GLU A 336 -63.49 15.47 -9.76
CA GLU A 336 -64.70 15.83 -10.48
C GLU A 336 -64.62 17.26 -11.01
N ASP A 337 -64.97 17.40 -12.29
CA ASP A 337 -64.99 18.69 -12.97
C ASP A 337 -66.11 19.59 -12.44
N THR A 338 -65.84 20.88 -12.41
CA THR A 338 -66.86 21.89 -12.10
C THR A 338 -67.65 22.28 -13.36
N SER A 339 -67.10 22.03 -14.55
CA SER A 339 -67.64 22.31 -15.88
C SER A 339 -67.10 21.27 -16.85
N THR A 340 -67.90 20.89 -17.85
CA THR A 340 -67.56 19.92 -18.91
C THR A 340 -66.50 20.39 -19.92
N ASN A 341 -65.68 21.38 -19.56
CA ASN A 341 -64.59 21.85 -20.41
C ASN A 341 -63.27 21.92 -19.60
N GLU A 342 -63.28 21.44 -18.34
CA GLU A 342 -62.16 21.54 -17.42
C GLU A 342 -61.15 20.43 -17.70
N GLU A 343 -59.89 20.82 -17.89
CA GLU A 343 -58.81 19.87 -18.14
C GLU A 343 -57.82 19.95 -16.97
N HIS A 344 -57.76 18.90 -16.17
CA HIS A 344 -56.93 18.84 -14.99
C HIS A 344 -55.60 18.13 -15.25
N CYS A 345 -54.51 18.66 -14.69
CA CYS A 345 -53.27 17.93 -14.57
C CYS A 345 -53.34 16.95 -13.38
N PHE A 346 -53.17 15.67 -13.69
CA PHE A 346 -52.91 14.63 -12.71
C PHE A 346 -51.45 14.22 -12.75
N ALA A 347 -50.80 14.11 -11.59
CA ALA A 347 -49.48 13.54 -11.50
C ALA A 347 -49.26 12.80 -10.17
N ILE A 348 -48.51 11.71 -10.25
CA ILE A 348 -48.09 10.87 -9.14
C ILE A 348 -46.59 10.63 -9.30
N ILE A 349 -45.85 10.81 -8.21
CA ILE A 349 -44.50 10.23 -8.09
C ILE A 349 -44.51 9.12 -7.04
N ALA A 350 -43.61 8.17 -7.22
CA ALA A 350 -43.32 7.16 -6.23
C ALA A 350 -41.83 6.84 -6.24
N VAL A 351 -41.22 6.69 -5.06
CA VAL A 351 -39.86 6.17 -4.93
C VAL A 351 -39.96 4.74 -4.42
N ARG A 352 -39.61 3.75 -5.25
CA ARG A 352 -39.82 2.33 -4.94
C ARG A 352 -38.57 1.50 -5.14
N TYR A 353 -38.39 0.54 -4.25
CA TYR A 353 -37.30 -0.43 -4.32
C TYR A 353 -37.78 -1.64 -5.11
N PHE A 354 -37.10 -1.94 -6.22
CA PHE A 354 -37.34 -3.13 -7.02
C PHE A 354 -36.24 -4.17 -6.79
N THR A 355 -36.64 -5.43 -6.78
CA THR A 355 -35.70 -6.56 -6.75
C THR A 355 -35.10 -6.80 -8.14
N ALA A 356 -34.09 -7.68 -8.24
CA ALA A 356 -33.61 -8.09 -9.55
C ALA A 356 -34.68 -8.93 -10.26
N GLY A 357 -34.90 -8.67 -11.55
CA GLY A 357 -35.94 -9.31 -12.36
C GLY A 357 -37.03 -8.34 -12.85
N ALA A 358 -37.97 -8.84 -13.66
CA ALA A 358 -38.96 -7.98 -14.29
C ALA A 358 -40.01 -7.48 -13.29
N HIS A 359 -40.31 -6.18 -13.33
CA HIS A 359 -41.38 -5.54 -12.58
C HIS A 359 -42.28 -4.72 -13.52
N SER A 360 -43.59 -4.91 -13.42
CA SER A 360 -44.57 -4.17 -14.22
C SER A 360 -45.06 -2.93 -13.49
N ILE A 361 -45.17 -1.82 -14.20
CA ILE A 361 -45.68 -0.56 -13.67
C ILE A 361 -46.76 -0.08 -14.64
N LYS A 362 -48.00 -0.07 -14.15
CA LYS A 362 -49.18 0.31 -14.91
C LYS A 362 -49.72 1.64 -14.41
N PHE A 363 -49.86 2.62 -15.28
CA PHE A 363 -50.67 3.80 -15.02
C PHE A 363 -52.06 3.56 -15.57
N GLN A 364 -53.05 3.51 -14.68
CA GLN A 364 -54.42 3.15 -15.03
C GLN A 364 -55.34 4.35 -14.81
N ILE A 365 -56.27 4.53 -15.73
CA ILE A 365 -57.30 5.58 -15.71
C ILE A 365 -58.65 4.87 -15.85
N ALA A 366 -59.66 5.33 -15.11
CA ALA A 366 -61.02 4.81 -15.17
C ALA A 366 -62.03 5.90 -14.80
N ASP A 367 -63.24 5.84 -15.36
CA ASP A 367 -64.39 6.57 -14.83
C ASP A 367 -65.07 5.70 -13.77
N THR A 368 -64.93 6.02 -12.49
CA THR A 368 -65.46 5.12 -11.43
C THR A 368 -66.96 5.24 -11.20
N ASP A 369 -67.66 6.05 -11.99
CA ASP A 369 -69.10 6.29 -11.86
C ASP A 369 -69.94 5.44 -12.83
N THR A 370 -71.26 5.48 -12.66
CA THR A 370 -72.19 4.58 -13.38
C THR A 370 -72.41 4.93 -14.85
N THR A 371 -72.01 6.14 -15.27
CA THR A 371 -72.16 6.65 -16.64
C THR A 371 -70.80 7.20 -17.09
N PRO A 372 -69.97 6.39 -17.74
CA PRO A 372 -68.62 6.78 -18.11
C PRO A 372 -68.65 7.94 -19.10
N SER A 373 -67.96 9.01 -18.75
CA SER A 373 -67.74 10.20 -19.58
C SER A 373 -66.30 10.69 -19.52
N ALA A 374 -65.44 10.14 -18.65
CA ALA A 374 -64.08 10.64 -18.50
C ALA A 374 -63.20 10.46 -19.74
N ASP A 375 -62.31 11.42 -19.94
CA ASP A 375 -61.36 11.53 -21.05
C ASP A 375 -59.93 11.74 -20.49
N TRP A 376 -58.92 11.37 -21.27
CA TRP A 376 -57.52 11.68 -20.94
C TRP A 376 -56.69 12.02 -22.19
N GLN A 377 -55.60 12.78 -21.97
CA GLN A 377 -54.59 13.10 -22.98
C GLN A 377 -53.19 13.27 -22.35
N TYR A 378 -52.12 13.31 -23.14
CA TYR A 378 -50.75 13.64 -22.69
C TYR A 378 -50.23 12.74 -21.56
N ILE A 379 -50.35 11.42 -21.75
CA ILE A 379 -49.80 10.43 -20.82
C ILE A 379 -48.29 10.56 -20.81
N SER A 380 -47.73 10.60 -19.61
CA SER A 380 -46.31 10.35 -19.37
C SER A 380 -46.18 9.36 -18.23
N LEU A 381 -45.65 8.18 -18.51
CA LEU A 381 -45.31 7.17 -17.52
C LEU A 381 -43.83 6.83 -17.69
N LEU A 382 -43.04 7.00 -16.63
CA LEU A 382 -41.60 6.78 -16.66
C LEU A 382 -41.07 6.21 -15.35
N ALA A 383 -40.05 5.37 -15.46
CA ALA A 383 -39.29 4.82 -14.35
C ALA A 383 -37.80 5.06 -14.60
N ILE A 384 -37.12 5.63 -13.62
CA ILE A 384 -35.71 6.01 -13.69
C ILE A 384 -34.99 5.45 -12.48
N ARG A 385 -33.94 4.68 -12.71
CA ARG A 385 -33.11 4.11 -11.64
C ARG A 385 -32.39 5.22 -10.88
N LEU A 386 -32.46 5.15 -9.55
CA LEU A 386 -31.80 6.07 -8.62
C LEU A 386 -30.53 5.44 -8.04
N THR A 387 -30.62 4.18 -7.59
CA THR A 387 -29.51 3.46 -6.96
C THR A 387 -28.34 3.26 -7.92
N ASP A 388 -27.14 3.63 -7.47
CA ASP A 388 -25.88 3.59 -8.20
C ASP A 388 -25.81 4.51 -9.45
N VAL A 389 -26.80 5.40 -9.60
CA VAL A 389 -26.89 6.42 -10.67
C VAL A 389 -26.78 7.82 -10.07
N PHE A 390 -27.57 8.10 -9.03
CA PHE A 390 -27.63 9.40 -8.37
C PHE A 390 -27.24 9.31 -6.89
N GLU A 391 -26.67 10.38 -6.35
CA GLU A 391 -26.68 10.60 -4.90
C GLU A 391 -28.04 11.19 -4.51
N PHE A 392 -28.84 10.47 -3.73
CA PHE A 392 -30.19 10.90 -3.35
C PHE A 392 -30.55 10.54 -1.92
N GLN A 393 -31.56 11.20 -1.37
CA GLN A 393 -32.32 10.72 -0.22
C GLN A 393 -33.82 10.74 -0.53
N ALA A 394 -34.56 9.81 0.05
CA ALA A 394 -36.00 9.72 -0.11
C ALA A 394 -36.68 9.37 1.21
N SER A 395 -37.94 9.78 1.33
CA SER A 395 -38.82 9.44 2.45
C SER A 395 -40.24 9.27 1.93
N SER A 396 -40.94 8.24 2.42
CA SER A 396 -42.29 7.92 1.96
C SER A 396 -43.22 7.71 3.16
N THR A 397 -44.46 8.18 3.05
CA THR A 397 -45.52 7.93 4.06
C THR A 397 -46.78 7.47 3.36
N VAL A 398 -47.15 6.21 3.60
CA VAL A 398 -48.30 5.55 2.96
C VAL A 398 -49.52 5.42 3.89
N THR A 399 -49.36 5.70 5.18
CA THR A 399 -50.45 5.64 6.17
C THR A 399 -51.36 6.84 6.08
N GLN A 400 -52.68 6.63 6.09
CA GLN A 400 -53.62 7.75 6.08
C GLN A 400 -53.54 8.58 7.38
N ALA A 401 -53.65 9.89 7.25
CA ALA A 401 -53.81 10.83 8.36
C ALA A 401 -54.92 11.85 8.08
N GLN A 402 -55.33 12.61 9.11
CA GLN A 402 -56.34 13.66 8.96
C GLN A 402 -56.07 14.83 9.92
N THR A 403 -56.54 16.03 9.55
CA THR A 403 -56.45 17.21 10.42
C THR A 403 -57.60 18.19 10.17
N THR A 404 -57.99 18.94 11.20
CA THR A 404 -58.86 20.12 11.11
C THR A 404 -58.09 21.41 11.40
N GLN A 405 -56.78 21.32 11.66
CA GLN A 405 -55.93 22.45 12.02
C GLN A 405 -55.76 23.41 10.85
N THR A 406 -55.74 24.72 11.15
CA THR A 406 -55.47 25.79 10.18
C THR A 406 -53.99 26.16 10.06
N THR A 407 -53.16 25.57 10.90
CA THR A 407 -51.69 25.59 10.81
C THR A 407 -51.20 24.38 10.03
N LEU A 408 -50.17 24.56 9.19
CA LEU A 408 -49.56 23.47 8.41
C LEU A 408 -49.11 22.32 9.31
N GLN A 409 -49.59 21.12 9.00
CA GLN A 409 -49.17 19.86 9.63
C GLN A 409 -48.21 19.14 8.69
N THR A 410 -47.08 18.66 9.23
CA THR A 410 -46.15 17.81 8.48
C THR A 410 -46.77 16.43 8.26
N TYR A 411 -46.74 15.94 7.02
CA TYR A 411 -47.15 14.58 6.68
C TYR A 411 -45.94 13.68 6.43
N THR A 412 -45.09 14.04 5.47
CA THR A 412 -43.81 13.35 5.21
C THR A 412 -42.67 14.32 5.41
N SER A 413 -41.61 13.84 6.05
CA SER A 413 -40.39 14.59 6.31
C SER A 413 -39.19 13.80 5.81
N LEU A 414 -38.27 14.48 5.15
CA LEU A 414 -36.98 14.00 4.72
C LEU A 414 -35.91 14.94 5.29
N THR A 415 -34.89 14.38 5.94
CA THR A 415 -33.76 15.15 6.45
C THR A 415 -32.54 14.93 5.58
N ILE A 416 -31.98 16.03 5.08
CA ILE A 416 -30.64 16.06 4.50
C ILE A 416 -29.66 16.22 5.67
N PRO A 417 -28.74 15.27 5.89
CA PRO A 417 -27.74 15.37 6.96
C PRO A 417 -26.72 16.48 6.65
N PRO A 418 -25.94 16.93 7.66
CA PRO A 418 -24.90 17.94 7.45
C PRO A 418 -23.81 17.46 6.48
N GLU A 419 -22.95 18.39 6.05
CA GLU A 419 -21.80 18.16 5.15
C GLU A 419 -22.23 17.66 3.75
N ARG A 420 -23.39 18.14 3.29
CA ARG A 420 -23.97 17.80 1.99
C ARG A 420 -24.38 19.03 1.18
N ALA A 421 -23.64 20.14 1.30
CA ALA A 421 -23.91 21.31 0.46
C ALA A 421 -23.89 20.97 -1.04
N GLY A 422 -24.73 21.66 -1.81
CA GLY A 422 -24.80 21.49 -3.27
C GLY A 422 -26.17 21.81 -3.85
N ASN A 423 -26.29 21.65 -5.17
CA ASN A 423 -27.55 21.80 -5.87
C ASN A 423 -28.38 20.52 -5.74
N TYR A 424 -29.68 20.66 -5.54
CA TYR A 424 -30.63 19.57 -5.42
C TYR A 424 -31.80 19.78 -6.36
N LEU A 425 -32.27 18.69 -6.98
CA LEU A 425 -33.63 18.57 -7.48
C LEU A 425 -34.47 17.90 -6.41
N VAL A 426 -35.52 18.58 -5.96
CA VAL A 426 -36.44 18.12 -4.94
C VAL A 426 -37.80 17.86 -5.57
N LEU A 427 -38.33 16.66 -5.35
CA LEU A 427 -39.68 16.27 -5.75
C LEU A 427 -40.50 15.94 -4.50
N GLY A 428 -41.74 16.42 -4.45
CA GLY A 428 -42.68 16.10 -3.38
C GLY A 428 -44.03 15.70 -3.94
N GLY A 429 -44.40 14.43 -3.84
CA GLY A 429 -45.73 13.93 -4.16
C GLY A 429 -46.58 13.85 -2.91
N ILE A 430 -47.86 14.24 -3.00
CA ILE A 430 -48.82 14.10 -1.89
C ILE A 430 -50.25 13.94 -2.44
N THR A 431 -51.06 13.08 -1.81
CA THR A 431 -52.49 12.91 -2.16
C THR A 431 -53.40 13.34 -1.01
N THR A 432 -54.34 14.24 -1.29
CA THR A 432 -55.20 14.84 -0.24
C THR A 432 -56.66 14.96 -0.65
N ARG A 433 -57.55 15.02 0.34
CA ARG A 433 -59.00 15.16 0.18
C ARG A 433 -59.59 16.06 1.24
N GLY A 434 -60.52 16.94 0.88
CA GLY A 434 -61.29 17.77 1.82
C GLY A 434 -62.69 17.19 2.09
N SER A 435 -63.16 17.25 3.33
CA SER A 435 -64.49 16.75 3.72
C SER A 435 -65.65 17.72 3.46
N SER A 436 -65.42 18.80 2.71
CA SER A 436 -66.41 19.86 2.48
C SER A 436 -66.18 20.55 1.15
N THR A 437 -67.26 20.79 0.40
CA THR A 437 -67.25 21.55 -0.85
C THR A 437 -67.34 23.07 -0.63
N SER A 438 -67.52 23.52 0.61
CA SER A 438 -67.64 24.94 0.99
C SER A 438 -66.31 25.58 1.37
N TYR A 439 -65.31 24.79 1.73
CA TYR A 439 -64.04 25.26 2.26
C TYR A 439 -62.86 24.72 1.44
N SER A 440 -61.77 25.47 1.42
CA SER A 440 -60.54 25.08 0.73
C SER A 440 -59.53 24.48 1.70
N TYR A 441 -58.68 23.58 1.22
CA TYR A 441 -57.52 23.10 1.96
C TYR A 441 -56.25 23.44 1.19
N GLU A 442 -55.12 23.32 1.87
CA GLU A 442 -53.81 23.61 1.30
C GLU A 442 -52.87 22.43 1.51
N THR A 443 -52.06 22.14 0.49
CA THR A 443 -50.89 21.26 0.56
C THR A 443 -49.66 21.99 0.06
N THR A 444 -48.49 21.69 0.63
CA THR A 444 -47.25 22.40 0.31
C THR A 444 -46.04 21.47 0.31
N LEU A 445 -45.06 21.77 -0.54
CA LEU A 445 -43.67 21.36 -0.34
C LEU A 445 -42.94 22.48 0.41
N THR A 446 -42.25 22.11 1.49
CA THR A 446 -41.44 23.04 2.29
C THR A 446 -40.01 22.56 2.41
N ILE A 447 -39.08 23.51 2.47
CA ILE A 447 -37.68 23.29 2.82
C ILE A 447 -37.36 24.26 3.96
N ASP A 448 -36.98 23.73 5.12
CA ASP A 448 -36.77 24.49 6.37
C ASP A 448 -37.97 25.39 6.74
N ASN A 449 -39.17 24.87 6.52
CA ASN A 449 -40.46 25.55 6.70
C ASN A 449 -40.76 26.71 5.73
N VAL A 450 -39.88 26.99 4.76
CA VAL A 450 -40.17 27.89 3.63
C VAL A 450 -40.94 27.12 2.57
N ILE A 451 -42.02 27.70 2.04
CA ILE A 451 -42.89 27.08 1.03
C ILE A 451 -42.27 27.27 -0.36
N TYR A 452 -42.01 26.16 -1.05
CA TYR A 452 -41.48 26.12 -2.42
C TYR A 452 -42.46 25.54 -3.44
N GLY A 453 -43.50 24.86 -2.97
CA GLY A 453 -44.62 24.43 -3.81
C GLY A 453 -45.92 24.50 -3.02
N GLN A 454 -47.02 24.87 -3.67
CA GLN A 454 -48.31 25.04 -3.02
C GLN A 454 -49.45 24.63 -3.95
N GLN A 455 -50.41 23.88 -3.40
CA GLN A 455 -51.73 23.70 -3.97
C GLN A 455 -52.74 24.23 -2.97
N GLN A 456 -53.73 24.97 -3.46
CA GLN A 456 -54.93 25.28 -2.70
C GLN A 456 -56.14 24.95 -3.55
N ILE A 457 -57.01 24.08 -3.04
CA ILE A 457 -58.18 23.61 -3.77
C ILE A 457 -59.41 23.58 -2.86
N ARG A 458 -60.57 23.87 -3.42
CA ARG A 458 -61.87 23.53 -2.85
C ARG A 458 -62.41 22.28 -3.57
N PRO A 459 -62.85 21.23 -2.86
CA PRO A 459 -63.41 20.03 -3.49
C PRO A 459 -64.72 20.31 -4.26
N GLN A 460 -64.98 19.55 -5.34
CA GLN A 460 -66.32 19.41 -5.93
C GLN A 460 -67.09 18.29 -5.25
N ASP A 461 -66.47 17.12 -5.13
CA ASP A 461 -66.93 16.00 -4.30
C ASP A 461 -66.03 15.92 -3.06
N VAL A 462 -66.67 15.68 -1.90
CA VAL A 462 -65.98 15.38 -0.64
C VAL A 462 -65.20 14.07 -0.66
N ASN A 463 -65.35 13.29 -1.72
CA ASN A 463 -64.66 12.03 -1.92
C ASN A 463 -63.39 12.12 -2.79
N ASP A 464 -63.07 13.32 -3.30
CA ASP A 464 -61.98 13.52 -4.25
C ASP A 464 -60.60 13.53 -3.59
N TYR A 465 -59.83 12.47 -3.82
CA TYR A 465 -58.40 12.45 -3.50
C TYR A 465 -57.62 13.00 -4.67
N VAL A 466 -57.08 14.21 -4.50
CA VAL A 466 -56.31 14.90 -5.53
C VAL A 466 -54.81 14.71 -5.24
N PRO A 467 -54.05 14.09 -6.15
CA PRO A 467 -52.61 13.99 -6.05
C PRO A 467 -51.98 15.19 -6.77
N LYS A 468 -50.90 15.67 -6.18
CA LYS A 468 -50.04 16.69 -6.79
C LYS A 468 -48.58 16.37 -6.53
N VAL A 469 -47.76 16.82 -7.46
CA VAL A 469 -46.30 16.74 -7.40
C VAL A 469 -45.77 18.17 -7.42
N PHE A 470 -44.82 18.44 -6.53
CA PHE A 470 -44.09 19.70 -6.46
C PHE A 470 -42.65 19.45 -6.91
N ILE A 471 -42.08 20.40 -7.64
CA ILE A 471 -40.70 20.32 -8.17
C ILE A 471 -39.95 21.58 -7.81
N GLN A 472 -38.80 21.44 -7.15
CA GLN A 472 -37.94 22.56 -6.79
C GLN A 472 -36.47 22.25 -7.06
N ASN A 473 -35.74 23.19 -7.66
CA ASN A 473 -34.28 23.21 -7.56
C ASN A 473 -33.83 24.15 -6.43
N ILE A 474 -32.86 23.73 -5.65
CA ILE A 474 -32.33 24.57 -4.57
C ILE A 474 -30.86 24.27 -4.34
N THR A 475 -30.10 25.30 -3.98
CA THR A 475 -28.75 25.13 -3.44
C THR A 475 -28.85 25.08 -1.93
N LEU A 476 -28.47 23.95 -1.34
CA LEU A 476 -28.41 23.75 0.10
C LEU A 476 -26.98 23.99 0.61
N ASP A 477 -26.87 24.45 1.86
CA ASP A 477 -25.57 24.61 2.53
C ASP A 477 -25.20 23.35 3.34
N ASP A 478 -24.14 23.40 4.14
CA ASP A 478 -23.64 22.24 4.89
C ASP A 478 -24.42 21.95 6.18
N ASN A 479 -25.41 22.78 6.53
CA ASN A 479 -26.28 22.51 7.67
C ASN A 479 -27.26 21.37 7.34
N PRO A 480 -27.83 20.70 8.37
CA PRO A 480 -28.94 19.81 8.13
C PRO A 480 -30.17 20.60 7.65
N HIS A 481 -30.80 20.10 6.59
CA HIS A 481 -32.01 20.70 6.02
C HIS A 481 -33.18 19.72 6.10
N VAL A 482 -34.39 20.24 6.31
CA VAL A 482 -35.62 19.44 6.38
C VAL A 482 -36.53 19.77 5.21
N ILE A 483 -36.77 18.78 4.37
CA ILE A 483 -37.72 18.83 3.27
C ILE A 483 -38.99 18.12 3.70
N ALA A 484 -40.15 18.75 3.56
CA ALA A 484 -41.41 18.17 4.03
C ALA A 484 -42.59 18.50 3.14
N THR A 485 -43.45 17.51 2.90
CA THR A 485 -44.81 17.75 2.45
C THR A 485 -45.69 18.06 3.66
N LYS A 486 -46.50 19.09 3.54
CA LYS A 486 -47.39 19.55 4.61
C LYS A 486 -48.79 19.81 4.07
N TYR A 487 -49.77 19.81 4.98
CA TYR A 487 -51.16 20.03 4.65
C TYR A 487 -51.91 20.71 5.79
N ARG A 488 -52.99 21.43 5.48
CA ARG A 488 -53.88 22.05 6.48
C ARG A 488 -55.28 22.28 5.92
N SER A 489 -56.23 22.46 6.81
CA SER A 489 -57.52 23.05 6.45
C SER A 489 -57.42 24.58 6.42
N LEU A 490 -58.15 25.26 5.54
CA LEU A 490 -58.31 26.73 5.64
C LEU A 490 -59.53 27.13 6.47
N SER A 491 -60.25 26.16 7.03
CA SER A 491 -61.35 26.35 7.97
C SER A 491 -61.42 25.20 8.96
N SER A 492 -61.51 25.48 10.25
CA SER A 492 -61.65 24.43 11.28
C SER A 492 -62.94 23.61 11.15
N ALA A 493 -63.88 24.04 10.28
CA ALA A 493 -65.10 23.31 9.95
C ALA A 493 -64.91 22.21 8.89
N MET A 494 -63.73 22.06 8.32
CA MET A 494 -63.39 21.00 7.36
C MET A 494 -62.27 20.11 7.90
N THR A 495 -62.42 18.81 7.67
CA THR A 495 -61.36 17.82 7.87
C THR A 495 -60.64 17.59 6.55
N VAL A 496 -59.31 17.63 6.58
CA VAL A 496 -58.46 17.27 5.44
C VAL A 496 -57.85 15.90 5.71
N TYR A 497 -58.05 14.99 4.78
CA TYR A 497 -57.44 13.66 4.76
C TYR A 497 -56.22 13.69 3.85
N VAL A 498 -55.18 12.94 4.23
CA VAL A 498 -53.97 12.75 3.43
C VAL A 498 -53.61 11.28 3.42
N LYS A 499 -53.12 10.79 2.28
CA LYS A 499 -52.49 9.48 2.11
C LYS A 499 -51.41 9.61 1.05
N ASN A 500 -50.45 8.69 1.05
CA ASN A 500 -49.36 8.60 0.06
C ASN A 500 -48.63 9.91 -0.22
N SER A 501 -47.45 10.01 0.35
CA SER A 501 -46.51 11.05 -0.02
C SER A 501 -45.13 10.47 -0.13
N ASP A 502 -44.41 10.93 -1.14
CA ASP A 502 -43.05 10.58 -1.45
C ASP A 502 -42.27 11.89 -1.58
N VAL A 503 -41.18 12.03 -0.84
CA VAL A 503 -40.26 13.17 -0.92
C VAL A 503 -38.93 12.61 -1.39
N LEU A 504 -38.40 13.16 -2.48
CA LEU A 504 -37.13 12.77 -3.08
C LEU A 504 -36.25 14.01 -3.22
N ALA A 505 -35.00 13.91 -2.78
CA ALA A 505 -33.98 14.90 -3.03
C ALA A 505 -32.82 14.23 -3.78
N ILE A 506 -32.62 14.63 -5.03
CA ILE A 506 -31.50 14.19 -5.88
C ILE A 506 -30.43 15.28 -5.84
N ARG A 507 -29.22 14.93 -5.40
CA ARG A 507 -28.08 15.86 -5.45
C ARG A 507 -27.56 15.93 -6.88
N LEU A 508 -27.42 17.15 -7.39
CA LEU A 508 -26.97 17.48 -8.73
C LEU A 508 -25.61 18.19 -8.66
N PRO A 509 -24.50 17.45 -8.41
CA PRO A 509 -23.18 18.06 -8.38
C PRO A 509 -22.92 18.76 -9.72
N PRO A 510 -22.27 19.94 -9.72
CA PRO A 510 -21.96 20.63 -10.97
C PRO A 510 -21.13 19.71 -11.88
N PRO A 511 -21.36 19.75 -13.21
CA PRO A 511 -20.51 19.03 -14.15
C PRO A 511 -19.05 19.37 -13.89
N ARG A 512 -18.22 18.33 -13.77
CA ARG A 512 -16.78 18.46 -13.59
C ARG A 512 -16.08 17.67 -14.66
N HIS A 513 -14.99 18.21 -15.17
CA HIS A 513 -14.10 17.48 -16.03
C HIS A 513 -13.03 16.78 -15.18
N VAL A 514 -12.78 15.51 -15.48
CA VAL A 514 -11.79 14.67 -14.81
C VAL A 514 -10.82 14.12 -15.84
N ALA A 515 -9.53 14.39 -15.67
CA ALA A 515 -8.45 13.70 -16.37
C ALA A 515 -7.81 12.73 -15.36
N GLU A 516 -7.89 11.44 -15.64
CA GLU A 516 -7.36 10.40 -14.76
C GLU A 516 -6.56 9.37 -15.55
N VAL A 517 -5.37 9.06 -15.04
CA VAL A 517 -4.42 8.14 -15.68
C VAL A 517 -3.66 7.36 -14.60
N GLU A 518 -3.43 6.07 -14.85
CA GLU A 518 -2.53 5.23 -14.07
C GLU A 518 -1.28 4.91 -14.90
N PHE A 519 -0.12 5.18 -14.32
CA PHE A 519 1.19 4.84 -14.87
C PHE A 519 1.73 3.61 -14.16
N THR A 520 2.36 2.72 -14.92
CA THR A 520 3.10 1.58 -14.37
C THR A 520 4.50 1.55 -14.96
N GLY A 521 5.48 1.14 -14.14
CA GLY A 521 6.86 1.00 -14.57
C GLY A 521 7.56 -0.13 -13.82
N ASN A 522 8.53 -0.76 -14.48
CA ASN A 522 9.37 -1.75 -13.85
C ASN A 522 10.41 -1.08 -12.93
N SER A 523 10.87 -1.82 -11.93
CA SER A 523 11.98 -1.42 -11.08
C SER A 523 12.92 -2.58 -10.74
N ASN A 524 13.95 -2.34 -9.95
CA ASN A 524 14.89 -3.38 -9.51
C ASN A 524 14.31 -4.25 -8.39
N PHE A 525 14.81 -5.47 -8.19
CA PHE A 525 14.37 -6.37 -7.11
C PHE A 525 15.01 -6.07 -5.75
N GLU A 526 15.79 -4.99 -5.65
CA GLU A 526 16.57 -4.64 -4.45
C GLU A 526 15.72 -3.91 -3.40
N GLU A 527 16.07 -3.99 -2.12
CA GLU A 527 15.39 -3.25 -1.06
C GLU A 527 15.71 -1.75 -1.12
N TRP A 528 14.70 -0.91 -0.88
CA TRP A 528 14.83 0.56 -0.94
C TRP A 528 14.91 1.16 0.45
N ALA A 529 16.01 1.84 0.74
CA ALA A 529 16.22 2.62 1.96
C ALA A 529 15.44 3.95 1.94
N SER A 530 15.36 4.59 0.77
CA SER A 530 14.50 5.74 0.54
C SER A 530 14.04 5.81 -0.92
N LEU A 531 12.97 6.56 -1.17
CA LEU A 531 12.39 6.79 -2.48
C LEU A 531 11.98 8.24 -2.62
N ASN A 532 12.53 8.96 -3.60
CA ASN A 532 12.06 10.27 -4.01
C ASN A 532 11.29 10.15 -5.32
N TRP A 533 10.00 10.47 -5.32
CA TRP A 533 9.20 10.48 -6.55
C TRP A 533 8.89 11.92 -6.96
N THR A 534 8.96 12.18 -8.26
CA THR A 534 8.78 13.50 -8.85
C THR A 534 7.85 13.43 -10.05
N VAL A 535 6.93 14.38 -10.14
CA VAL A 535 6.04 14.60 -11.28
C VAL A 535 6.12 16.06 -11.70
N ASN A 536 6.25 16.33 -13.00
CA ASN A 536 6.13 17.68 -13.56
C ASN A 536 5.04 17.71 -14.64
N GLY A 537 4.32 18.83 -14.68
CA GLY A 537 3.32 19.10 -15.69
C GLY A 537 2.51 20.36 -15.43
N LYS A 538 1.52 20.58 -16.29
CA LYS A 538 0.55 21.70 -16.22
C LYS A 538 -0.82 21.27 -16.72
N CYS A 539 -1.78 22.18 -16.67
CA CYS A 539 -3.09 22.03 -17.29
C CYS A 539 -3.32 23.12 -18.34
N THR A 540 -4.25 22.89 -19.28
CA THR A 540 -4.63 23.93 -20.26
C THR A 540 -5.50 25.06 -19.67
N THR A 541 -5.88 24.94 -18.40
CA THR A 541 -6.71 25.92 -17.69
C THR A 541 -6.26 26.04 -16.24
N ASP A 542 -6.53 27.17 -15.61
CA ASP A 542 -6.12 27.45 -14.23
C ASP A 542 -7.07 26.83 -13.20
N GLY A 543 -6.61 26.61 -11.97
CA GLY A 543 -7.48 26.14 -10.87
C GLY A 543 -7.97 24.70 -11.00
N VAL A 544 -7.15 23.79 -11.52
CA VAL A 544 -7.44 22.35 -11.59
C VAL A 544 -6.93 21.67 -10.32
N ASN A 545 -7.79 20.96 -9.59
CA ASN A 545 -7.37 20.20 -8.41
C ASN A 545 -6.73 18.88 -8.84
N ALA A 546 -5.45 18.69 -8.59
CA ALA A 546 -4.71 17.49 -8.96
C ALA A 546 -4.25 16.70 -7.72
N THR A 547 -4.60 15.41 -7.70
CA THR A 547 -4.19 14.44 -6.69
C THR A 547 -3.22 13.45 -7.32
N PHE A 548 -2.12 13.16 -6.62
CA PHE A 548 -1.08 12.23 -7.03
C PHE A 548 -0.95 11.15 -5.97
N GLN A 549 -1.08 9.88 -6.37
CA GLN A 549 -1.09 8.75 -5.46
C GLN A 549 -0.14 7.66 -5.97
N LEU A 550 0.99 7.49 -5.30
CA LEU A 550 1.91 6.37 -5.52
C LEU A 550 1.37 5.15 -4.78
N TYR A 551 1.19 4.04 -5.51
CA TYR A 551 0.58 2.83 -4.95
C TYR A 551 1.48 2.22 -3.87
N GLN A 552 0.92 2.02 -2.69
CA GLN A 552 1.51 1.26 -1.60
C GLN A 552 0.80 -0.10 -1.53
N ILE A 553 1.47 -1.17 -1.10
CA ILE A 553 0.89 -2.52 -1.03
C ILE A 553 -0.61 -2.51 -0.61
N ASN A 554 -1.47 -2.96 -1.53
CA ASN A 554 -2.93 -3.10 -1.44
C ASN A 554 -3.78 -1.81 -1.53
N GLU A 555 -3.22 -0.60 -1.57
CA GLU A 555 -4.03 0.62 -1.67
C GLU A 555 -3.30 1.86 -2.22
N TYR A 556 -4.08 2.83 -2.70
CA TYR A 556 -3.58 4.18 -2.98
C TYR A 556 -3.77 5.04 -1.71
N PRO A 557 -2.69 5.58 -1.11
CA PRO A 557 -2.78 6.39 0.10
C PRO A 557 -3.63 7.66 -0.13
N ASN A 558 -4.42 8.10 0.87
CA ASN A 558 -5.21 9.33 0.82
C ASN A 558 -4.59 10.49 1.64
N SER A 559 -3.45 10.25 2.30
CA SER A 559 -2.67 11.22 3.06
C SER A 559 -1.28 10.65 3.38
N GLY A 560 -0.27 11.50 3.63
CA GLY A 560 1.06 11.05 4.05
C GLY A 560 1.97 10.62 2.90
N ASP A 561 2.80 9.60 3.14
CA ASP A 561 3.76 9.10 2.15
C ASP A 561 3.03 8.47 0.95
N GLY A 562 3.46 8.86 -0.25
CA GLY A 562 2.83 8.44 -1.51
C GLY A 562 1.56 9.21 -1.87
N TYR A 563 1.18 10.23 -1.09
CA TYR A 563 0.05 11.12 -1.42
C TYR A 563 0.49 12.57 -1.54
N ASN A 564 0.09 13.23 -2.62
CA ASN A 564 0.23 14.67 -2.78
C ASN A 564 -1.01 15.29 -3.41
N PHE A 565 -1.31 16.54 -3.06
CA PHE A 565 -2.42 17.31 -3.59
C PHE A 565 -1.96 18.73 -3.88
N THR A 566 -2.23 19.22 -5.09
CA THR A 566 -1.94 20.59 -5.49
C THR A 566 -2.99 21.14 -6.44
N MET A 567 -3.08 22.46 -6.53
CA MET A 567 -3.87 23.13 -7.55
C MET A 567 -2.96 23.47 -8.73
N MET A 568 -3.19 22.84 -9.87
CA MET A 568 -2.43 23.07 -11.10
C MET A 568 -3.09 24.14 -11.95
N GLY A 569 -2.28 24.85 -12.71
CA GLY A 569 -2.74 25.83 -13.68
C GLY A 569 -2.02 25.76 -15.01
N THR A 570 -1.89 26.90 -15.69
CA THR A 570 -1.30 26.97 -17.04
C THR A 570 0.23 27.00 -17.06
N TYR A 571 0.86 27.05 -15.88
CA TYR A 571 2.31 26.99 -15.70
C TYR A 571 2.73 25.63 -15.16
N ASP A 572 3.95 25.22 -15.49
CA ASP A 572 4.50 23.95 -15.02
C ASP A 572 4.65 23.93 -13.50
N THR A 573 4.27 22.81 -12.92
CA THR A 573 4.20 22.57 -11.49
C THR A 573 4.93 21.26 -11.21
N THR A 574 6.03 21.35 -10.47
CA THR A 574 6.79 20.18 -10.01
C THR A 574 6.29 19.74 -8.64
N ILE A 575 5.90 18.48 -8.53
CA ILE A 575 5.54 17.81 -7.29
C ILE A 575 6.64 16.81 -6.97
N SER A 576 7.20 16.87 -5.75
CA SER A 576 8.17 15.87 -5.28
C SER A 576 7.90 15.51 -3.82
N GLN A 577 8.13 14.26 -3.46
CA GLN A 577 8.12 13.80 -2.07
C GLN A 577 9.17 12.70 -1.86
N THR A 578 9.92 12.82 -0.77
CA THR A 578 10.88 11.82 -0.33
C THR A 578 10.29 10.97 0.79
N ILE A 579 10.34 9.65 0.60
CA ILE A 579 9.83 8.62 1.51
C ILE A 579 11.04 7.88 2.08
N THR A 580 11.18 7.88 3.41
CA THR A 580 12.31 7.22 4.11
C THR A 580 11.88 6.05 4.98
N VAL A 581 10.57 5.78 5.09
CA VAL A 581 10.02 4.70 5.90
C VAL A 581 9.29 3.73 4.97
N ASN A 582 9.63 2.44 5.04
CA ASN A 582 9.02 1.39 4.22
C ASN A 582 9.01 1.70 2.71
N ALA A 583 10.07 2.33 2.18
CA ALA A 583 10.12 2.75 0.78
C ALA A 583 9.93 1.56 -0.20
N THR A 584 10.40 0.35 0.13
CA THR A 584 10.17 -0.86 -0.67
C THR A 584 8.67 -1.18 -0.86
N SER A 585 7.79 -0.74 0.04
CA SER A 585 6.35 -1.04 -0.06
C SER A 585 5.62 -0.34 -1.22
N PHE A 586 6.29 0.55 -1.95
CA PHE A 586 5.76 1.28 -3.11
C PHE A 586 6.01 0.58 -4.46
N LYS A 587 6.42 -0.69 -4.42
CA LYS A 587 6.48 -1.59 -5.58
C LYS A 587 5.93 -2.96 -5.21
N ASP A 588 5.46 -3.69 -6.22
CA ASP A 588 5.01 -5.07 -6.05
C ASP A 588 6.19 -5.98 -5.68
N PRO A 589 6.13 -6.76 -4.60
CA PRO A 589 7.26 -7.54 -4.11
C PRO A 589 7.61 -8.76 -4.99
N VAL A 590 6.75 -9.14 -5.94
CA VAL A 590 6.93 -10.31 -6.80
C VAL A 590 7.37 -9.90 -8.20
N THR A 591 6.76 -8.86 -8.76
CA THR A 591 6.99 -8.39 -10.12
C THR A 591 7.90 -7.17 -10.20
N SER A 592 8.12 -6.48 -9.07
CA SER A 592 8.86 -5.23 -8.98
C SER A 592 8.27 -4.06 -9.78
N VAL A 593 6.97 -4.12 -10.09
CA VAL A 593 6.23 -3.06 -10.77
C VAL A 593 5.75 -2.04 -9.75
N TRP A 594 5.98 -0.76 -10.01
CA TRP A 594 5.37 0.34 -9.26
C TRP A 594 4.21 0.95 -10.05
N LYS A 595 3.31 1.64 -9.35
CA LYS A 595 2.17 2.32 -9.98
C LYS A 595 1.98 3.72 -9.41
N LEU A 596 1.62 4.66 -10.27
CA LEU A 596 1.29 6.03 -9.90
C LEU A 596 -0.03 6.42 -10.56
N LYS A 597 -1.00 6.88 -9.75
CA LYS A 597 -2.25 7.42 -10.24
C LYS A 597 -2.26 8.93 -10.12
N ILE A 598 -2.72 9.60 -11.17
CA ILE A 598 -2.90 11.04 -11.20
C ILE A 598 -4.35 11.33 -11.56
N THR A 599 -5.03 12.08 -10.71
CA THR A 599 -6.43 12.48 -10.90
C THR A 599 -6.53 14.00 -10.85
N ALA A 600 -6.79 14.63 -11.99
CA ALA A 600 -7.00 16.07 -12.12
C ALA A 600 -8.49 16.36 -12.33
N VAL A 601 -9.07 17.22 -11.48
CA VAL A 601 -10.51 17.49 -11.41
C VAL A 601 -10.77 19.00 -11.43
N LYS A 602 -11.68 19.43 -12.30
CA LYS A 602 -12.15 20.82 -12.31
C LYS A 602 -13.67 20.90 -12.51
N PRO A 603 -14.42 21.62 -11.65
CA PRO A 603 -15.81 21.98 -11.91
C PRO A 603 -15.89 22.94 -13.11
N THR A 604 -16.21 22.41 -14.28
CA THR A 604 -16.28 23.18 -15.54
C THR A 604 -17.13 22.42 -16.56
N SER A 605 -17.71 23.14 -17.52
CA SER A 605 -18.51 22.59 -18.63
C SER A 605 -17.69 22.36 -19.90
N THR A 606 -16.40 22.72 -19.90
CA THR A 606 -15.51 22.56 -21.07
C THR A 606 -14.34 21.65 -20.71
N PRO A 607 -13.94 20.72 -21.61
CA PRO A 607 -12.80 19.84 -21.35
C PRO A 607 -11.50 20.64 -21.28
N PHE A 608 -10.64 20.25 -20.34
CA PHE A 608 -9.24 20.64 -20.27
C PHE A 608 -8.32 19.44 -20.54
N GLU A 609 -7.03 19.69 -20.67
CA GLU A 609 -6.01 18.65 -20.78
C GLU A 609 -5.01 18.79 -19.63
N LEU A 610 -4.66 17.66 -19.03
CA LEU A 610 -3.50 17.52 -18.14
C LEU A 610 -2.30 17.18 -19.01
N TRP A 611 -1.24 17.96 -18.90
CA TRP A 611 0.00 17.82 -19.67
C TRP A 611 1.12 17.45 -18.71
N LEU A 612 1.77 16.32 -18.92
CA LEU A 612 2.85 15.80 -18.08
C LEU A 612 4.11 15.62 -18.93
N ASP A 613 5.26 16.04 -18.41
CA ASP A 613 6.58 15.95 -19.08
C ASP A 613 7.64 15.27 -18.20
N LEU A 614 7.39 15.05 -16.91
CA LEU A 614 8.26 14.24 -16.07
C LEU A 614 7.47 13.35 -15.11
N ILE A 615 7.81 12.07 -15.10
CA ILE A 615 7.52 11.15 -14.00
C ILE A 615 8.80 10.36 -13.71
N GLU A 616 9.35 10.53 -12.51
CA GLU A 616 10.59 9.89 -12.09
C GLU A 616 10.49 9.35 -10.65
N LEU A 617 10.90 8.10 -10.45
CA LEU A 617 11.13 7.51 -9.14
C LEU A 617 12.63 7.29 -8.94
N LYS A 618 13.21 7.93 -7.92
CA LYS A 618 14.62 7.80 -7.53
C LYS A 618 14.73 7.03 -6.21
N ALA A 619 15.12 5.77 -6.27
CA ALA A 619 15.30 4.93 -5.09
C ALA A 619 16.77 4.85 -4.68
N GLN A 620 17.04 4.98 -3.38
CA GLN A 620 18.33 4.61 -2.80
C GLN A 620 18.26 3.22 -2.19
N LEU A 621 19.21 2.36 -2.54
CA LEU A 621 19.23 0.97 -2.08
C LEU A 621 19.72 0.83 -0.63
N GLU A 622 19.25 -0.19 0.08
CA GLU A 622 19.89 -0.61 1.34
C GLU A 622 21.24 -1.29 1.03
N SER A 623 22.32 -0.81 1.65
CA SER A 623 23.62 -1.50 1.71
C SER A 623 23.85 -2.09 3.10
N LYS A 624 24.48 -3.27 3.17
CA LYS A 624 24.82 -3.95 4.43
C LYS A 624 26.30 -3.85 4.68
N THR A 625 26.71 -3.47 5.89
CA THR A 625 28.11 -3.55 6.35
C THR A 625 28.23 -4.58 7.47
N TYR A 626 29.32 -5.34 7.45
CA TYR A 626 29.62 -6.44 8.37
C TYR A 626 30.85 -6.10 9.21
N SER A 627 30.81 -6.37 10.52
CA SER A 627 32.00 -6.33 11.39
C SER A 627 32.07 -7.54 12.33
N LEU A 628 33.28 -8.04 12.60
CA LEU A 628 33.55 -9.24 13.38
C LEU A 628 34.57 -8.99 14.48
N SER A 629 34.18 -9.29 15.73
CA SER A 629 35.05 -9.18 16.90
C SER A 629 35.04 -10.46 17.75
N ILE A 630 36.23 -10.89 18.19
CA ILE A 630 36.45 -12.14 18.92
C ILE A 630 37.25 -11.83 20.20
N GLY A 631 36.62 -12.00 21.36
CA GLY A 631 37.24 -11.83 22.68
C GLY A 631 37.68 -13.14 23.32
N GLY A 632 38.75 -13.09 24.12
CA GLY A 632 39.23 -14.23 24.91
C GLY A 632 39.89 -13.83 26.24
N ASP A 633 39.55 -14.56 27.30
CA ASP A 633 40.11 -14.40 28.65
C ASP A 633 41.05 -15.58 28.98
N PHE A 634 42.32 -15.25 29.28
CA PHE A 634 43.37 -16.22 29.62
C PHE A 634 43.80 -16.01 31.08
N THR A 635 43.78 -17.05 31.91
CA THR A 635 44.04 -16.91 33.35
C THR A 635 45.31 -17.63 33.78
N LEU A 636 46.25 -16.90 34.39
CA LEU A 636 47.42 -17.45 35.06
C LEU A 636 47.15 -17.69 36.56
N ASN A 637 47.56 -18.86 37.07
CA ASN A 637 47.46 -19.13 38.52
C ASN A 637 48.59 -18.40 39.28
N LEU A 638 48.29 -17.18 39.75
CA LEU A 638 49.23 -16.35 40.49
C LEU A 638 49.65 -16.93 41.85
N THR A 639 48.88 -17.86 42.43
CA THR A 639 49.24 -18.54 43.69
C THR A 639 50.41 -19.50 43.47
N ARG A 640 50.48 -20.13 42.29
CA ARG A 640 51.58 -21.04 41.92
C ARG A 640 52.72 -20.31 41.23
N TYR A 641 52.42 -19.29 40.42
CA TYR A 641 53.39 -18.51 39.67
C TYR A 641 53.16 -17.02 39.94
N PRO A 642 53.74 -16.46 41.02
CA PRO A 642 53.60 -15.05 41.36
C PRO A 642 54.00 -14.13 40.21
N ILE A 643 53.38 -12.95 40.13
CA ILE A 643 53.54 -12.03 39.00
C ILE A 643 55.00 -11.57 38.85
N GLU A 644 55.74 -11.44 39.96
CA GLU A 644 57.17 -11.12 40.00
C GLU A 644 58.08 -12.20 39.39
N ASN A 645 57.57 -13.42 39.21
CA ASN A 645 58.26 -14.53 38.59
C ASN A 645 58.01 -14.61 37.08
N ILE A 646 57.29 -13.67 36.48
CA ILE A 646 57.06 -13.62 35.05
C ILE A 646 58.16 -12.78 34.38
N SER A 647 58.69 -13.26 33.27
CA SER A 647 59.71 -12.56 32.48
C SER A 647 59.15 -11.95 31.20
N PHE A 648 58.26 -12.66 30.51
CA PHE A 648 57.60 -12.18 29.29
C PHE A 648 56.22 -12.80 29.10
N VAL A 649 55.40 -12.16 28.25
CA VAL A 649 54.16 -12.73 27.74
C VAL A 649 54.23 -12.75 26.21
N LYS A 650 53.91 -13.89 25.60
CA LYS A 650 53.81 -14.08 24.16
C LYS A 650 52.40 -14.50 23.77
N ILE A 651 51.79 -13.79 22.84
CA ILE A 651 50.48 -14.14 22.29
C ILE A 651 50.71 -14.83 20.95
N ASN A 652 50.10 -15.99 20.75
CA ASN A 652 50.21 -16.75 19.51
C ASN A 652 48.82 -16.97 18.93
N ILE A 653 48.59 -16.47 17.71
CA ILE A 653 47.37 -16.70 16.95
C ILE A 653 47.71 -17.36 15.61
N ARG A 654 47.00 -18.44 15.30
CA ARG A 654 47.05 -19.11 14.00
C ARG A 654 45.70 -19.02 13.34
N PHE A 655 45.60 -18.19 12.32
CA PHE A 655 44.32 -17.94 11.64
C PHE A 655 44.50 -17.86 10.12
N LYS A 656 43.37 -17.93 9.42
CA LYS A 656 43.22 -17.61 8.00
C LYS A 656 41.92 -16.86 7.79
N THR A 657 41.86 -16.10 6.70
CA THR A 657 40.65 -15.38 6.27
C THR A 657 40.27 -15.80 4.85
N ASN A 658 39.07 -15.42 4.40
CA ASN A 658 38.68 -15.49 2.99
C ASN A 658 39.05 -14.23 2.18
N ASP A 659 39.38 -13.11 2.85
CA ASP A 659 39.82 -11.86 2.23
C ASP A 659 41.19 -11.39 2.74
N THR A 660 41.99 -10.82 1.84
CA THR A 660 43.36 -10.33 2.09
C THR A 660 43.49 -8.81 2.08
N LYS A 661 42.42 -8.08 1.74
CA LYS A 661 42.45 -6.62 1.61
C LYS A 661 42.27 -5.91 2.94
N GLU A 662 41.48 -6.51 3.83
CA GLU A 662 41.21 -6.01 5.17
C GLU A 662 42.39 -6.24 6.13
N GLN A 663 42.60 -5.36 7.12
CA GLN A 663 43.58 -5.59 8.19
C GLN A 663 42.87 -6.06 9.46
N TRP A 664 43.57 -6.87 10.25
CA TRP A 664 43.05 -7.36 11.53
C TRP A 664 43.79 -6.70 12.68
N ILE A 665 43.08 -6.39 13.76
CA ILE A 665 43.63 -5.74 14.94
C ILE A 665 43.59 -6.72 16.11
N LEU A 666 44.73 -6.81 16.81
CA LEU A 666 44.81 -7.47 18.11
C LEU A 666 45.00 -6.42 19.20
N GLU A 667 44.10 -6.44 20.18
CA GLU A 667 44.12 -5.56 21.34
C GLU A 667 44.25 -6.37 22.64
N ALA A 668 44.83 -5.76 23.67
CA ALA A 668 44.90 -6.33 25.02
C ALA A 668 44.39 -5.32 26.04
N TYR A 669 43.65 -5.79 27.04
CA TYR A 669 43.10 -4.92 28.07
C TYR A 669 44.19 -4.47 29.05
N ASN A 670 44.43 -3.17 29.12
CA ASN A 670 45.33 -2.55 30.06
C ASN A 670 44.61 -2.29 31.38
N TRP A 671 44.99 -3.04 32.42
CA TRP A 671 44.40 -2.98 33.76
C TRP A 671 44.81 -1.73 34.55
N ILE A 672 45.83 -1.00 34.11
CA ILE A 672 46.23 0.27 34.74
C ILE A 672 45.36 1.41 34.20
N ASN A 673 45.15 1.43 32.88
CA ASN A 673 44.41 2.50 32.19
C ASN A 673 42.90 2.20 32.05
N ASN A 674 42.47 0.98 32.34
CA ASN A 674 41.09 0.50 32.15
C ASN A 674 40.55 0.64 30.72
N GLN A 675 41.37 0.32 29.72
CA GLN A 675 41.00 0.37 28.30
C GLN A 675 41.70 -0.73 27.52
N TYR A 676 41.22 -1.04 26.31
CA TYR A 676 41.96 -1.88 25.37
C TYR A 676 43.03 -1.03 24.68
N ASP A 677 44.28 -1.50 24.71
CA ASP A 677 45.36 -0.93 23.93
C ASP A 677 45.59 -1.79 22.68
N LYS A 678 45.71 -1.14 21.52
CA LYS A 678 46.10 -1.80 20.27
C LYS A 678 47.52 -2.32 20.37
N ILE A 679 47.68 -3.64 20.26
CA ILE A 679 48.97 -4.31 20.36
C ILE A 679 49.62 -4.47 19.00
N GLU A 680 48.84 -4.90 17.99
CA GLU A 680 49.37 -5.13 16.64
C GLU A 680 48.27 -5.03 15.57
N THR A 681 48.67 -4.59 14.37
CA THR A 681 47.90 -4.77 13.14
C THR A 681 48.47 -5.96 12.38
N ILE A 682 47.62 -6.90 12.04
CA ILE A 682 47.96 -8.16 11.40
C ILE A 682 47.38 -8.19 9.99
N SER A 683 48.25 -8.35 8.99
CA SER A 683 47.81 -8.58 7.61
C SER A 683 47.35 -10.03 7.42
N PRO A 684 46.11 -10.25 6.96
CA PRO A 684 45.54 -11.58 6.86
C PRO A 684 46.07 -12.39 5.68
N THR A 685 45.88 -13.70 5.74
CA THR A 685 46.28 -14.64 4.69
C THR A 685 45.20 -15.69 4.41
N LEU A 686 45.11 -16.15 3.16
CA LEU A 686 44.16 -17.19 2.74
C LEU A 686 44.48 -18.60 3.27
N TYR A 687 45.68 -18.80 3.82
CA TYR A 687 46.14 -20.03 4.45
C TYR A 687 46.47 -19.79 5.91
N PHE A 688 46.45 -20.84 6.73
CA PHE A 688 46.76 -20.72 8.16
C PHE A 688 48.19 -20.25 8.37
N LYS A 689 48.34 -19.08 8.98
CA LYS A 689 49.64 -18.49 9.32
C LYS A 689 49.72 -18.25 10.83
N ASP A 690 50.85 -18.61 11.41
CA ASP A 690 51.16 -18.33 12.80
C ASP A 690 51.64 -16.88 12.94
N HIS A 691 51.12 -16.15 13.92
CA HIS A 691 51.59 -14.85 14.36
C HIS A 691 51.89 -14.89 15.84
N THR A 692 53.11 -14.49 16.19
CA THR A 692 53.62 -14.46 17.56
C THR A 692 53.96 -13.03 17.93
N ILE A 693 53.26 -12.50 18.92
CA ILE A 693 53.45 -11.17 19.47
C ILE A 693 54.15 -11.29 20.82
N SER A 694 55.23 -10.54 21.05
CA SER A 694 56.00 -10.58 22.31
C SER A 694 55.85 -9.25 23.07
N LEU A 695 55.35 -9.31 24.30
CA LEU A 695 55.11 -8.15 25.17
C LEU A 695 56.25 -7.92 26.18
N GLU A 696 57.51 -8.00 25.74
CA GLU A 696 58.65 -8.28 26.63
C GLU A 696 58.86 -7.24 27.76
N ASN A 697 58.52 -5.97 27.56
CA ASN A 697 58.71 -4.90 28.56
C ASN A 697 57.42 -4.19 29.00
N SER A 698 56.25 -4.63 28.51
CA SER A 698 54.96 -3.97 28.75
C SER A 698 53.88 -4.92 29.25
N TRP A 699 54.19 -6.20 29.46
CA TRP A 699 53.19 -7.21 29.84
C TRP A 699 52.53 -6.93 31.20
N GLN A 700 53.18 -6.21 32.12
CA GLN A 700 52.72 -6.01 33.50
C GLN A 700 51.36 -5.31 33.56
N CYS A 701 51.07 -4.40 32.63
CA CYS A 701 49.79 -3.71 32.59
C CYS A 701 48.66 -4.54 31.98
N TYR A 702 48.98 -5.67 31.31
CA TYR A 702 48.00 -6.54 30.64
C TYR A 702 47.62 -7.78 31.46
N ILE A 703 48.29 -8.03 32.59
CA ILE A 703 47.92 -9.07 33.56
C ILE A 703 47.21 -8.43 34.75
N ASN A 704 46.03 -8.92 35.08
CA ASN A 704 45.35 -8.50 36.30
C ASN A 704 46.14 -8.98 37.54
N PRO A 705 46.58 -8.09 38.44
CA PRO A 705 47.43 -8.45 39.57
C PRO A 705 46.72 -9.30 40.64
N ASN A 706 45.38 -9.32 40.66
CA ASN A 706 44.61 -10.03 41.69
C ASN A 706 44.26 -11.46 41.30
N ASN A 707 44.06 -11.74 40.01
CA ASN A 707 43.56 -13.04 39.54
C ASN A 707 44.31 -13.61 38.32
N GLY A 708 45.29 -12.89 37.77
CA GLY A 708 46.13 -13.35 36.67
C GLY A 708 45.46 -13.35 35.30
N THR A 709 44.31 -12.70 35.14
CA THR A 709 43.59 -12.65 33.85
C THR A 709 44.24 -11.69 32.86
N ILE A 710 44.35 -12.15 31.62
CA ILE A 710 44.74 -11.39 30.42
C ILE A 710 43.56 -11.43 29.47
N LYS A 711 43.06 -10.26 29.06
CA LYS A 711 41.96 -10.16 28.09
C LYS A 711 42.47 -9.71 26.75
N LEU A 712 42.11 -10.43 25.70
CA LEU A 712 42.48 -10.13 24.32
C LEU A 712 41.23 -9.97 23.45
N VAL A 713 41.28 -9.07 22.49
CA VAL A 713 40.25 -8.91 21.46
C VAL A 713 40.92 -8.93 20.09
N PHE A 714 40.37 -9.71 19.19
CA PHE A 714 40.81 -9.84 17.80
C PHE A 714 39.65 -9.48 16.89
N HIS A 715 39.79 -8.42 16.10
CA HIS A 715 38.71 -7.87 15.29
C HIS A 715 39.22 -7.30 13.96
N ASP A 716 38.31 -7.01 13.05
CA ASP A 716 38.60 -6.30 11.80
C ASP A 716 38.87 -4.79 12.03
N GLU A 717 39.62 -4.16 11.12
CA GLU A 717 39.94 -2.74 11.23
C GLU A 717 38.77 -1.81 10.87
N ASN A 718 37.96 -2.16 9.85
CA ASN A 718 36.80 -1.36 9.42
C ASN A 718 35.67 -2.27 8.90
N PRO A 719 34.40 -1.88 9.02
CA PRO A 719 33.28 -2.62 8.43
C PRO A 719 33.37 -2.71 6.89
N ASP A 720 33.01 -3.85 6.30
CA ASP A 720 33.00 -4.08 4.85
C ASP A 720 31.61 -4.51 4.32
N GLY A 721 31.35 -4.29 3.02
CA GLY A 721 30.13 -4.68 2.32
C GLY A 721 30.03 -6.18 1.99
N ALA A 722 31.13 -6.93 2.12
CA ALA A 722 31.15 -8.38 1.97
C ALA A 722 31.44 -9.07 3.30
N PRO A 723 30.79 -10.20 3.63
CA PRO A 723 31.06 -10.91 4.88
C PRO A 723 32.44 -11.59 4.83
N THR A 724 33.39 -11.05 5.60
CA THR A 724 34.70 -11.69 5.85
C THR A 724 34.53 -12.87 6.81
N THR A 725 35.07 -14.04 6.44
CA THR A 725 35.11 -15.22 7.31
C THR A 725 36.52 -15.44 7.82
N VAL A 726 36.65 -15.61 9.13
CA VAL A 726 37.91 -15.93 9.80
C VAL A 726 37.86 -17.32 10.41
N SER A 727 38.89 -18.12 10.17
CA SER A 727 39.08 -19.42 10.81
C SER A 727 40.30 -19.34 11.73
N ILE A 728 40.11 -19.57 13.02
CA ILE A 728 41.18 -19.59 14.02
C ILE A 728 41.45 -21.03 14.42
N ASN A 729 42.66 -21.53 14.15
CA ASN A 729 43.09 -22.87 14.53
C ASN A 729 43.64 -22.90 15.96
N SER A 730 44.33 -21.84 16.38
CA SER A 730 44.81 -21.72 17.75
C SER A 730 44.95 -20.26 18.17
N PHE A 731 44.47 -19.93 19.37
CA PHE A 731 44.72 -18.63 20.00
C PHE A 731 45.16 -18.87 21.44
N THR A 732 46.42 -18.60 21.75
CA THR A 732 47.06 -19.02 23.00
C THR A 732 47.98 -17.95 23.55
N VAL A 733 48.10 -17.90 24.87
CA VAL A 733 49.06 -17.05 25.56
C VAL A 733 50.13 -17.93 26.19
N LYS A 734 51.39 -17.58 25.99
CA LYS A 734 52.55 -18.21 26.63
C LYS A 734 53.19 -17.24 27.60
N VAL A 735 53.33 -17.63 28.85
CA VAL A 735 53.97 -16.83 29.90
C VAL A 735 55.34 -17.45 30.20
N GLY A 736 56.41 -16.68 30.02
CA GLY A 736 57.76 -17.09 30.40
C GLY A 736 57.99 -16.86 31.89
N LEU A 737 58.56 -17.85 32.57
CA LEU A 737 58.93 -17.72 33.98
C LEU A 737 60.40 -17.29 34.11
N LYS A 738 60.68 -16.52 35.16
CA LYS A 738 62.03 -16.13 35.60
C LYS A 738 62.76 -17.29 36.26
N TYR A 739 62.03 -18.13 37.00
CA TYR A 739 62.52 -19.36 37.62
C TYR A 739 61.88 -20.56 36.93
N GLY A 740 62.70 -21.55 36.61
CA GLY A 740 62.32 -22.77 35.94
C GLY A 740 63.12 -23.00 34.67
N ALA A 741 63.58 -24.23 34.47
CA ALA A 741 64.34 -24.65 33.29
C ALA A 741 63.79 -25.96 32.73
N ILE A 742 63.77 -26.08 31.41
CA ILE A 742 63.54 -27.34 30.70
C ILE A 742 64.86 -27.77 30.06
N PHE A 743 65.28 -29.00 30.35
CA PHE A 743 66.45 -29.63 29.77
C PHE A 743 65.97 -30.71 28.81
N MET A 744 66.25 -30.54 27.52
CA MET A 744 65.98 -31.57 26.53
C MET A 744 67.17 -32.53 26.52
N LEU A 745 66.94 -33.76 26.99
CA LEU A 745 67.99 -34.77 27.15
C LEU A 745 67.73 -35.90 26.17
N LYS A 746 68.78 -36.32 25.46
CA LYS A 746 68.74 -37.44 24.53
C LYS A 746 69.80 -38.46 24.89
N ASN A 747 69.40 -39.72 24.99
CA ASN A 747 70.33 -40.82 25.13
C ASN A 747 70.67 -41.40 23.75
N GLU A 748 71.89 -41.16 23.29
CA GLU A 748 72.43 -41.68 22.03
C GLU A 748 73.22 -42.98 22.23
N GLY A 749 73.34 -43.46 23.47
CA GLY A 749 73.96 -44.74 23.82
C GLY A 749 73.04 -45.93 23.56
N ALA A 750 73.63 -47.12 23.49
CA ALA A 750 72.89 -48.35 23.21
C ALA A 750 72.08 -48.89 24.39
N THR A 751 72.30 -48.36 25.60
CA THR A 751 71.67 -48.78 26.87
C THR A 751 70.93 -47.64 27.55
N THR A 752 69.89 -47.94 28.34
CA THR A 752 69.21 -46.95 29.19
C THR A 752 70.20 -46.31 30.15
N ALA A 753 70.17 -44.97 30.25
CA ALA A 753 71.04 -44.19 31.12
C ALA A 753 70.22 -43.68 32.31
N HIS A 754 70.77 -43.83 33.52
CA HIS A 754 70.20 -43.27 34.72
C HIS A 754 70.91 -41.96 35.08
N ILE A 755 70.18 -40.86 35.10
CA ILE A 755 70.70 -39.53 35.42
C ILE A 755 70.56 -39.26 36.90
N VAL A 756 71.69 -39.07 37.59
CA VAL A 756 71.73 -38.93 39.05
C VAL A 756 72.08 -37.51 39.53
N ALA A 757 72.62 -36.67 38.65
CA ALA A 757 72.93 -35.28 38.99
C ALA A 757 72.88 -34.36 37.79
N LEU A 758 72.43 -33.13 38.04
CA LEU A 758 72.51 -32.01 37.12
C LEU A 758 73.31 -30.89 37.79
N TRP A 759 74.28 -30.34 37.08
CA TRP A 759 75.10 -29.24 37.54
C TRP A 759 74.84 -28.00 36.71
N ILE A 760 74.67 -26.87 37.39
CA ILE A 760 74.67 -25.54 36.77
C ILE A 760 75.98 -24.87 37.17
N ILE A 761 76.82 -24.57 36.18
CA ILE A 761 78.15 -24.03 36.37
C ILE A 761 78.25 -22.68 35.66
N THR A 762 78.67 -21.69 36.42
CA THR A 762 79.04 -20.34 35.94
C THR A 762 80.47 -20.06 36.37
N GLU A 763 81.07 -18.95 35.93
CA GLU A 763 82.42 -18.56 36.38
C GLU A 763 82.54 -18.42 37.91
N LYS A 764 81.42 -18.11 38.60
CA LYS A 764 81.40 -17.78 40.03
C LYS A 764 80.76 -18.84 40.91
N SER A 765 80.05 -19.81 40.35
CA SER A 765 79.26 -20.77 41.12
C SER A 765 79.10 -22.11 40.40
N HIS A 766 79.24 -23.21 41.14
CA HIS A 766 79.04 -24.58 40.69
C HIS A 766 77.98 -25.24 41.58
N MET A 767 76.75 -25.34 41.10
CA MET A 767 75.62 -25.85 41.88
C MET A 767 75.28 -27.27 41.42
N ARG A 768 75.28 -28.23 42.35
CA ARG A 768 74.83 -29.60 42.11
C ARG A 768 73.38 -29.76 42.53
N HIS A 769 72.55 -30.25 41.63
CA HIS A 769 71.19 -30.64 41.89
C HIS A 769 71.09 -32.17 41.77
N SER A 770 70.52 -32.80 42.79
CA SER A 770 70.19 -34.22 42.69
C SER A 770 69.08 -34.39 41.67
N VAL A 771 69.24 -35.39 40.81
CA VAL A 771 68.26 -35.82 39.81
C VAL A 771 68.08 -37.31 39.98
N ASP A 772 66.90 -37.82 39.66
CA ASP A 772 66.58 -39.25 39.67
C ASP A 772 65.64 -39.47 38.48
N PHE A 773 66.22 -39.82 37.34
CA PHE A 773 65.51 -39.87 36.07
C PHE A 773 66.19 -40.81 35.06
N PHE A 774 65.42 -41.67 34.40
CA PHE A 774 65.93 -42.66 33.44
C PHE A 774 65.57 -42.25 32.01
N ILE A 775 66.51 -42.42 31.08
CA ILE A 775 66.32 -42.16 29.64
C ILE A 775 66.66 -43.42 28.86
N ASN A 776 65.70 -43.97 28.12
CA ASN A 776 65.94 -45.18 27.34
C ASN A 776 66.84 -44.92 26.13
N SER A 777 67.45 -45.99 25.61
CA SER A 777 68.28 -45.93 24.40
C SER A 777 67.52 -45.30 23.23
N GLY A 778 68.07 -44.23 22.64
CA GLY A 778 67.49 -43.48 21.53
C GLY A 778 66.40 -42.46 21.90
N GLU A 779 65.95 -42.41 23.17
CA GLU A 779 64.86 -41.56 23.63
C GLU A 779 65.31 -40.09 23.80
N THR A 780 64.40 -39.14 23.54
CA THR A 780 64.55 -37.72 23.87
C THR A 780 63.44 -37.31 24.83
N VAL A 781 63.80 -36.73 25.98
CA VAL A 781 62.84 -36.34 27.02
C VAL A 781 63.10 -34.91 27.48
N ASP A 782 62.01 -34.18 27.73
CA ASP A 782 62.01 -32.86 28.36
C ASP A 782 61.95 -33.01 29.88
N TYR A 783 63.08 -32.76 30.55
CA TYR A 783 63.15 -32.75 32.00
C TYR A 783 63.00 -31.33 32.54
N SER A 784 61.88 -31.04 33.20
CA SER A 784 61.59 -29.70 33.74
C SER A 784 61.88 -29.61 35.23
N ARG A 785 62.44 -28.48 35.66
CA ARG A 785 62.67 -28.14 37.07
C ARG A 785 62.20 -26.72 37.35
N GLU A 786 61.16 -26.56 38.15
CA GLU A 786 60.54 -25.26 38.47
C GLU A 786 61.39 -24.42 39.46
N ASP A 787 62.28 -25.06 40.21
CA ASP A 787 63.11 -24.47 41.27
C ASP A 787 64.45 -23.90 40.78
N LEU A 788 64.79 -24.08 39.51
CA LEU A 788 66.10 -23.70 38.97
C LEU A 788 66.07 -22.34 38.28
N LEU A 789 66.99 -21.45 38.67
CA LEU A 789 67.25 -20.21 37.95
C LEU A 789 68.37 -20.45 36.92
N LEU A 790 68.06 -20.30 35.63
CA LEU A 790 69.10 -20.26 34.61
C LEU A 790 69.84 -18.91 34.69
N PRO A 791 71.19 -18.90 34.72
CA PRO A 791 71.95 -17.66 34.67
C PRO A 791 71.67 -16.89 33.37
N SER A 792 71.64 -15.55 33.44
CA SER A 792 71.49 -14.68 32.27
C SER A 792 72.78 -14.55 31.45
N ASP A 793 73.92 -14.83 32.07
CA ASP A 793 75.26 -14.79 31.48
C ASP A 793 75.72 -16.21 31.12
N GLY A 794 76.71 -16.35 30.24
CA GLY A 794 77.18 -17.66 29.76
C GLY A 794 77.37 -18.71 30.86
N PHE A 795 76.73 -19.87 30.69
CA PHE A 795 76.68 -20.94 31.69
C PHE A 795 76.87 -22.32 31.06
N ILE A 796 77.34 -23.26 31.88
CA ILE A 796 77.55 -24.65 31.50
C ILE A 796 76.60 -25.53 32.31
N ILE A 797 75.78 -26.32 31.63
CA ILE A 797 75.01 -27.38 32.26
C ILE A 797 75.78 -28.68 32.07
N LYS A 798 75.94 -29.44 33.17
CA LYS A 798 76.45 -30.81 33.09
C LYS A 798 75.42 -31.78 33.64
N VAL A 799 75.14 -32.83 32.90
CA VAL A 799 74.29 -33.93 33.37
C VAL A 799 75.16 -35.15 33.56
N VAL A 800 75.09 -35.77 34.75
CA VAL A 800 75.94 -36.88 35.15
C VAL A 800 75.09 -38.13 35.31
N THR A 801 75.49 -39.19 34.61
CA THR A 801 74.88 -40.52 34.72
C THR A 801 75.41 -41.29 35.93
N GLU A 802 74.69 -42.34 36.35
CA GLU A 802 75.11 -43.20 37.46
C GLU A 802 76.48 -43.86 37.23
N LEU A 803 76.81 -44.21 35.99
CA LEU A 803 78.13 -44.77 35.63
C LEU A 803 79.21 -43.69 35.45
N GLY A 804 78.90 -42.43 35.75
CA GLY A 804 79.85 -41.31 35.77
C GLY A 804 80.08 -40.62 34.42
N ASN A 805 79.30 -40.94 33.38
CA ASN A 805 79.37 -40.25 32.10
C ASN A 805 78.76 -38.85 32.22
N VAL A 806 79.33 -37.87 31.50
CA VAL A 806 78.95 -36.46 31.63
C VAL A 806 78.57 -35.87 30.29
N ALA A 807 77.32 -35.45 30.16
CA ALA A 807 76.84 -34.63 29.05
C ALA A 807 77.03 -33.15 29.40
N VAL A 808 77.49 -32.34 28.45
CA VAL A 808 77.76 -30.90 28.68
C VAL A 808 77.02 -30.06 27.64
N PHE A 809 76.32 -29.03 28.11
CA PHE A 809 75.74 -27.96 27.29
C PHE A 809 76.38 -26.64 27.72
N SER A 810 76.78 -25.82 26.76
CA SER A 810 77.32 -24.49 27.03
C SER A 810 76.43 -23.46 26.34
N CYS A 811 75.83 -22.58 27.13
CA CYS A 811 75.11 -21.42 26.66
C CYS A 811 76.07 -20.23 26.65
N GLY A 812 76.12 -19.50 25.54
CA GLY A 812 76.98 -18.32 25.35
C GLY A 812 76.30 -17.03 25.73
#